data_AF-A0A414G0R9-F1
#
_entry.id   AF-A0A414G0R9-F1
#
_cell.length_a   1.000
_cell.length_b   1.000
_cell.length_c   1.000
_cell.angle_alpha   90.00
_cell.angle_beta   90.00
_cell.angle_gamma   90.00
#
_symmetry.space_group_name_H-M   'P 1'
#
loop_
_entity.id
_entity.type
_entity.pdbx_description
1 polymer ?
#
loop_
_entity_poly.entity_id
_entity_poly.type
_entity_poly.pdbx_seq_one_letter_code
_entity_poly.pdbx_strand_id
1 'polypeptide(L)'
;MKTLLFCFLFFLSGLLTAQTIDSPAFKARNGSIRNITRIERTSKCTKVYIHAIFRPHWWIMEDGDSYLEDAATGKRYSQIGAEGIELKKRIFMPDSGSTDFVLLFEPLPEEVQTIHLIAPDSNESNTYDISLVPAKKKDQSLLKAVEGNWFADNTQGHWVYGIHDSIVILDNRLYNLTECRKKGKRLMLNALDRSDGSAVTLQLTPRKDGSCLIALDHGEAQRYVRTRPEIPAVEADNGYGTDFFRNDSVCLQGYLDGYDTRLGFDSGILYLANEIIGKDYPTVVPINSDGSFQCKFVLSHPVCQGLIINNARIPFYAEPGDTITLYIDWEDLMDRSRARDHNYPLVHTAYMGKNAGLSYLDMMLSGHFNYSYDKLAQAQKTLTPAQFQEHLTPVVTQWQEQADSLSCLYAPSQKAVSLIHNQVNLQAGYTYLEFQLARNYYAQKDTTNQVLKVQPDVSYYKFLKEMPLNEQSALANANVGSFINRFEFMDPLAPAYNIQIKLQSDEDFKALSEGEKKLHLQLKMSEVKDSIVNSLCGASSSLFWQIARVHNLRYVLSEVLKRPQDAEIFVSQLEKTVSHPYLRATVREMQKTLYPVTKQTSYRLPEGKATDIFRRIIAPYAGKVLFVDFWATTCAPCRQGIQATAKLREQYRNHPGFQFVYITSEAESPEKAYAEYVEKHLKGEACFRLTDTEYKYMRELFQFNGIPHYVVVEKDGSISTEQVGTHNLADFLKKRFGDSH
;
A
#
# COMPACT_ATOMS: atom_id res chain seq x y z
N MET A 1 -55.90 72.05 -12.71
CA MET A 1 -55.13 72.35 -11.49
C MET A 1 -55.60 71.41 -10.41
N LYS A 2 -54.80 70.69 -9.62
CA LYS A 2 -53.36 70.51 -9.48
C LYS A 2 -53.27 69.35 -8.45
N THR A 3 -52.47 68.32 -8.72
CA THR A 3 -51.44 67.77 -7.81
C THR A 3 -51.85 67.56 -6.33
N LEU A 4 -51.94 66.37 -5.73
CA LEU A 4 -50.88 65.39 -5.45
C LEU A 4 -51.56 64.25 -4.65
N LEU A 5 -51.50 63.00 -5.09
CA LEU A 5 -51.27 61.83 -4.21
C LEU A 5 -51.00 60.57 -5.07
N PHE A 6 -50.13 60.72 -6.07
CA PHE A 6 -49.36 59.62 -6.64
C PHE A 6 -48.04 59.64 -5.87
N CYS A 7 -47.76 58.62 -5.05
CA CYS A 7 -46.42 58.18 -4.58
C CYS A 7 -46.51 57.34 -3.28
N PHE A 8 -47.25 56.23 -3.27
CA PHE A 8 -47.07 55.18 -2.24
C PHE A 8 -47.24 53.76 -2.79
N LEU A 9 -46.90 53.57 -4.05
CA LEU A 9 -46.86 52.28 -4.75
C LEU A 9 -45.71 52.37 -5.75
N PHE A 10 -44.47 52.15 -5.31
CA PHE A 10 -43.27 51.78 -6.10
C PHE A 10 -42.00 52.00 -5.25
N PHE A 11 -41.88 51.27 -4.13
CA PHE A 11 -40.60 51.00 -3.44
C PHE A 11 -40.72 49.67 -2.69
N LEU A 12 -40.94 48.59 -3.45
CA LEU A 12 -40.70 47.21 -3.02
C LEU A 12 -39.96 46.52 -4.17
N SER A 13 -38.86 47.12 -4.60
CA SER A 13 -37.90 46.50 -5.49
C SER A 13 -37.11 45.47 -4.69
N GLY A 14 -37.40 44.19 -4.93
CA GLY A 14 -36.55 43.02 -4.71
C GLY A 14 -35.49 43.11 -3.61
N LEU A 15 -35.89 42.90 -2.36
CA LEU A 15 -35.00 42.24 -1.41
C LEU A 15 -35.01 40.76 -1.79
N LEU A 16 -34.11 40.37 -2.70
CA LEU A 16 -33.74 38.97 -2.89
C LEU A 16 -33.29 38.46 -1.52
N THR A 17 -34.13 37.66 -0.87
CA THR A 17 -33.83 37.03 0.40
C THR A 17 -32.62 36.13 0.21
N ALA A 18 -31.54 36.37 0.96
CA ALA A 18 -30.39 35.49 0.95
C ALA A 18 -30.84 34.04 1.20
N GLN A 19 -30.47 33.12 0.33
CA GLN A 19 -30.74 31.71 0.55
C GLN A 19 -29.58 31.10 1.31
N THR A 20 -29.90 30.53 2.47
CA THR A 20 -28.94 29.85 3.32
C THR A 20 -29.20 28.35 3.28
N ILE A 21 -28.14 27.57 3.05
CA ILE A 21 -28.14 26.11 3.17
C ILE A 21 -27.14 25.73 4.25
N ASP A 22 -27.65 25.29 5.40
CA ASP A 22 -26.82 24.76 6.49
C ASP A 22 -26.53 23.28 6.26
N SER A 23 -25.28 22.88 6.50
CA SER A 23 -24.77 21.50 6.36
C SER A 23 -25.20 20.85 5.03
N PRO A 24 -24.81 21.42 3.87
CA PRO A 24 -25.24 20.90 2.58
C PRO A 24 -24.75 19.47 2.38
N ALA A 25 -25.64 18.59 1.92
CA ALA A 25 -25.27 17.24 1.52
C ALA A 25 -24.39 17.28 0.28
N PHE A 26 -23.47 16.34 0.15
CA PHE A 26 -22.58 16.18 -1.00
C PHE A 26 -22.44 14.70 -1.31
N LYS A 27 -21.95 14.36 -2.52
CA LYS A 27 -21.77 12.95 -2.92
C LYS A 27 -20.39 12.41 -2.56
N ALA A 28 -19.33 13.18 -2.82
CA ALA A 28 -17.96 12.73 -2.59
C ALA A 28 -17.03 13.91 -2.31
N ARG A 29 -15.92 13.66 -1.62
CA ARG A 29 -14.85 14.64 -1.39
C ARG A 29 -13.50 13.94 -1.33
N ASN A 30 -12.42 14.59 -1.77
CA ASN A 30 -11.06 14.03 -1.71
C ASN A 30 -10.21 14.63 -0.58
N GLY A 31 -10.79 15.50 0.25
CA GLY A 31 -10.13 16.06 1.42
C GLY A 31 -11.07 16.28 2.59
N SER A 32 -10.53 16.18 3.80
CA SER A 32 -11.27 16.33 5.06
C SER A 32 -10.78 17.48 5.93
N ILE A 33 -9.79 18.26 5.45
CA ILE A 33 -9.32 19.47 6.14
C ILE A 33 -10.42 20.54 6.11
N ARG A 34 -11.04 20.76 4.95
CA ARG A 34 -12.06 21.81 4.74
C ARG A 34 -13.45 21.19 4.83
N ASN A 35 -14.23 21.55 5.85
CA ASN A 35 -15.60 21.05 6.02
C ASN A 35 -16.59 22.19 5.76
N ILE A 36 -17.48 22.01 4.78
CA ILE A 36 -18.49 23.01 4.45
C ILE A 36 -19.59 22.97 5.50
N THR A 37 -19.72 24.03 6.29
CA THR A 37 -20.76 24.12 7.33
C THR A 37 -22.02 24.81 6.83
N ARG A 38 -21.88 25.74 5.87
CA ARG A 38 -22.98 26.53 5.34
C ARG A 38 -22.65 27.14 3.98
N ILE A 39 -23.67 27.33 3.14
CA ILE A 39 -23.60 28.11 1.91
C ILE A 39 -24.66 29.20 1.95
N GLU A 40 -24.27 30.44 1.66
CA GLU A 40 -25.17 31.59 1.55
C GLU A 40 -25.11 32.16 0.13
N ARG A 41 -26.26 32.22 -0.55
CA ARG A 41 -26.40 32.82 -1.88
C ARG A 41 -26.99 34.21 -1.77
N THR A 42 -26.29 35.19 -2.33
CA THR A 42 -26.77 36.57 -2.45
C THR A 42 -26.59 37.05 -3.88
N SER A 43 -27.25 38.16 -4.24
CA SER A 43 -27.05 38.81 -5.54
C SER A 43 -25.64 39.38 -5.76
N LYS A 44 -24.82 39.50 -4.71
CA LYS A 44 -23.46 40.05 -4.77
C LYS A 44 -22.39 38.99 -4.87
N CYS A 45 -22.53 37.91 -4.09
CA CYS A 45 -21.58 36.81 -4.03
C CYS A 45 -22.24 35.57 -3.44
N THR A 46 -21.57 34.43 -3.63
CA THR A 46 -21.83 33.20 -2.89
C THR A 46 -20.80 33.08 -1.78
N LYS A 47 -21.24 32.87 -0.54
CA LYS A 47 -20.36 32.60 0.60
C LYS A 47 -20.38 31.12 0.93
N VAL A 48 -19.21 30.52 1.04
CA VAL A 48 -19.03 29.13 1.50
C VAL A 48 -18.30 29.18 2.84
N TYR A 49 -19.01 28.81 3.91
CA TYR A 49 -18.48 28.77 5.26
C TYR A 49 -17.73 27.46 5.46
N ILE A 50 -16.47 27.56 5.86
CA ILE A 50 -15.55 26.44 6.07
C ILE A 50 -15.20 26.35 7.54
N HIS A 51 -15.40 25.18 8.11
CA HIS A 51 -14.79 24.75 9.35
C HIS A 51 -13.57 23.90 9.01
N ALA A 52 -12.38 24.48 9.17
CA ALA A 52 -11.13 23.79 8.89
C ALA A 52 -10.65 23.03 10.12
N ILE A 53 -10.32 21.76 9.95
CA ILE A 53 -9.73 20.90 10.97
C ILE A 53 -8.40 20.38 10.43
N PHE A 54 -7.33 20.58 11.17
CA PHE A 54 -6.01 20.02 10.84
C PHE A 54 -5.16 19.90 12.11
N ARG A 55 -3.90 19.47 11.96
CA ARG A 55 -3.02 19.28 13.12
C ARG A 55 -2.71 20.61 13.81
N PRO A 56 -2.71 20.67 15.15
CA PRO A 56 -2.26 21.86 15.88
C PRO A 56 -0.89 22.34 15.41
N HIS A 57 -0.73 23.66 15.23
CA HIS A 57 0.49 24.32 14.75
C HIS A 57 0.95 23.96 13.32
N TRP A 58 0.19 23.15 12.58
CA TRP A 58 0.41 23.01 11.14
C TRP A 58 -0.22 24.18 10.40
N TRP A 59 0.05 24.34 9.10
CA TRP A 59 -0.51 25.45 8.34
C TRP A 59 -1.46 24.99 7.23
N ILE A 60 -2.45 25.83 6.96
CA ILE A 60 -3.30 25.79 5.77
C ILE A 60 -3.09 27.06 4.94
N MET A 61 -3.49 27.03 3.67
CA MET A 61 -3.42 28.17 2.77
C MET A 61 -4.51 28.03 1.70
N GLU A 62 -5.06 29.17 1.27
CA GLU A 62 -6.00 29.27 0.15
C GLU A 62 -5.36 30.10 -0.95
N ASP A 63 -5.14 29.51 -2.13
CA ASP A 63 -4.43 30.16 -3.23
C ASP A 63 -5.30 31.17 -4.00
N GLY A 64 -6.62 31.09 -3.83
CA GLY A 64 -7.59 31.98 -4.49
C GLY A 64 -7.95 31.60 -5.92
N ASP A 65 -7.55 30.40 -6.35
CA ASP A 65 -7.79 29.81 -7.67
C ASP A 65 -8.97 28.83 -7.69
N SER A 66 -9.59 28.59 -6.53
CA SER A 66 -10.74 27.70 -6.41
C SER A 66 -11.95 28.28 -7.14
N TYR A 67 -12.88 27.41 -7.53
CA TYR A 67 -14.14 27.82 -8.14
C TYR A 67 -15.30 26.92 -7.71
N LEU A 68 -16.51 27.47 -7.80
CA LEU A 68 -17.72 26.68 -7.80
C LEU A 68 -18.07 26.33 -9.25
N GLU A 69 -18.48 25.09 -9.49
CA GLU A 69 -18.93 24.65 -10.81
C GLU A 69 -20.39 24.18 -10.71
N ASP A 70 -21.27 24.71 -11.57
CA ASP A 70 -22.62 24.17 -11.71
C ASP A 70 -22.56 22.77 -12.31
N ALA A 71 -22.98 21.77 -11.53
CA ALA A 71 -22.91 20.37 -11.92
C ALA A 71 -23.73 20.03 -13.18
N ALA A 72 -24.77 20.81 -13.48
CA ALA A 72 -25.64 20.57 -14.63
C ALA A 72 -25.08 21.17 -15.93
N THR A 73 -24.39 22.30 -15.85
CA THR A 73 -23.96 23.08 -17.03
C THR A 73 -22.45 23.14 -17.22
N GLY A 74 -21.66 22.78 -16.20
CA GLY A 74 -20.21 22.95 -16.17
C GLY A 74 -19.77 24.42 -16.05
N LYS A 75 -20.70 25.36 -15.84
CA LYS A 75 -20.37 26.78 -15.71
C LYS A 75 -19.63 27.03 -14.40
N ARG A 76 -18.49 27.72 -14.49
CA ARG A 76 -17.62 28.04 -13.36
C ARG A 76 -17.88 29.43 -12.81
N TYR A 77 -17.71 29.55 -11.50
CA TYR A 77 -17.89 30.76 -10.70
C TYR A 77 -16.65 30.92 -9.83
N SER A 78 -15.80 31.88 -10.20
CA SER A 78 -14.46 32.03 -9.63
C SER A 78 -14.50 32.47 -8.17
N GLN A 79 -13.50 32.08 -7.39
CA GLN A 79 -13.27 32.69 -6.08
C GLN A 79 -12.88 34.16 -6.25
N ILE A 80 -13.55 35.05 -5.51
CA ILE A 80 -13.34 36.49 -5.54
C ILE A 80 -12.74 37.04 -4.24
N GLY A 81 -12.64 36.21 -3.19
CA GLY A 81 -12.04 36.61 -1.92
C GLY A 81 -12.21 35.57 -0.81
N ALA A 82 -11.89 35.99 0.41
CA ALA A 82 -12.16 35.25 1.64
C ALA A 82 -12.35 36.19 2.83
N GLU A 83 -13.06 35.74 3.86
CA GLU A 83 -13.23 36.43 5.15
C GLU A 83 -12.63 35.56 6.26
N GLY A 84 -11.95 36.19 7.23
CA GLY A 84 -11.27 35.49 8.35
C GLY A 84 -9.86 34.99 8.01
N ILE A 85 -9.50 34.94 6.72
CA ILE A 85 -8.18 34.55 6.23
C ILE A 85 -7.70 35.48 5.12
N GLU A 86 -6.39 35.50 4.89
CA GLU A 86 -5.76 36.19 3.75
C GLU A 86 -5.31 35.15 2.72
N LEU A 87 -5.68 35.35 1.45
CA LEU A 87 -5.29 34.45 0.36
C LEU A 87 -3.78 34.46 0.14
N LYS A 88 -3.23 33.33 -0.33
CA LYS A 88 -1.80 33.11 -0.62
C LYS A 88 -0.89 33.33 0.59
N LYS A 89 -1.44 33.22 1.80
CA LYS A 89 -0.71 33.34 3.06
C LYS A 89 -0.92 32.10 3.90
N ARG A 90 0.16 31.61 4.50
CA ARG A 90 0.11 30.49 5.44
C ARG A 90 -0.57 30.92 6.73
N ILE A 91 -1.51 30.11 7.18
CA ILE A 91 -2.25 30.32 8.42
C ILE A 91 -2.01 29.10 9.29
N PHE A 92 -1.38 29.33 10.44
CA PHE A 92 -1.07 28.26 11.38
C PHE A 92 -2.29 27.95 12.24
N MET A 93 -2.59 26.67 12.37
CA MET A 93 -3.68 26.17 13.19
C MET A 93 -3.41 26.46 14.67
N PRO A 94 -4.42 26.91 15.42
CA PRO A 94 -4.31 27.08 16.87
C PRO A 94 -4.15 25.73 17.59
N ASP A 95 -3.98 25.75 18.90
CA ASP A 95 -3.87 24.56 19.76
C ASP A 95 -5.07 23.61 19.62
N SER A 96 -6.25 24.16 19.31
CA SER A 96 -7.46 23.37 19.04
C SER A 96 -7.40 22.57 17.73
N GLY A 97 -6.44 22.85 16.84
CA GLY A 97 -6.38 22.27 15.52
C GLY A 97 -7.54 22.67 14.60
N SER A 98 -8.31 23.70 14.93
CA SER A 98 -9.49 24.11 14.16
C SER A 98 -9.63 25.62 14.02
N THR A 99 -10.15 26.07 12.89
CA THR A 99 -10.44 27.49 12.61
C THR A 99 -11.58 27.61 11.61
N ASP A 100 -12.33 28.72 11.68
CA ASP A 100 -13.44 29.00 10.77
C ASP A 100 -13.11 30.16 9.85
N PHE A 101 -13.49 30.04 8.58
CA PHE A 101 -13.35 31.10 7.60
C PHE A 101 -14.41 31.00 6.51
N VAL A 102 -14.50 32.02 5.66
CA VAL A 102 -15.47 32.08 4.56
C VAL A 102 -14.74 32.26 3.25
N LEU A 103 -15.05 31.42 2.27
CA LEU A 103 -14.63 31.60 0.88
C LEU A 103 -15.72 32.36 0.13
N LEU A 104 -15.34 33.39 -0.62
CA LEU A 104 -16.24 34.22 -1.40
C LEU A 104 -16.09 33.89 -2.88
N PHE A 105 -17.21 33.60 -3.55
CA PHE A 105 -17.27 33.30 -4.98
C PHE A 105 -18.20 34.25 -5.72
N GLU A 106 -18.08 34.28 -7.04
CA GLU A 106 -19.06 34.92 -7.92
C GLU A 106 -20.51 34.49 -7.58
N PRO A 107 -21.50 35.39 -7.78
CA PRO A 107 -22.88 35.09 -7.42
C PRO A 107 -23.42 33.91 -8.22
N LEU A 108 -23.96 32.91 -7.51
CA LEU A 108 -24.63 31.76 -8.11
C LEU A 108 -26.10 32.09 -8.40
N PRO A 109 -26.60 31.80 -9.61
CA PRO A 109 -28.03 31.90 -9.92
C PRO A 109 -28.90 31.00 -9.03
N GLU A 110 -30.15 31.40 -8.79
CA GLU A 110 -31.07 30.67 -7.92
C GLU A 110 -31.44 29.28 -8.47
N GLU A 111 -31.45 29.14 -9.79
CA GLU A 111 -31.75 27.90 -10.52
C GLU A 111 -30.69 26.81 -10.37
N VAL A 112 -29.46 27.16 -9.95
CA VAL A 112 -28.41 26.17 -9.69
C VAL A 112 -28.81 25.34 -8.47
N GLN A 113 -28.92 24.03 -8.64
CA GLN A 113 -29.35 23.10 -7.59
C GLN A 113 -28.20 22.33 -6.97
N THR A 114 -27.13 22.11 -7.74
CA THR A 114 -26.00 21.27 -7.35
C THR A 114 -24.72 21.88 -7.87
N ILE A 115 -23.68 21.91 -7.03
CA ILE A 115 -22.38 22.46 -7.40
C ILE A 115 -21.23 21.54 -7.03
N HIS A 116 -20.06 21.79 -7.62
CA HIS A 116 -18.78 21.29 -7.15
C HIS A 116 -17.99 22.44 -6.55
N LEU A 117 -17.19 22.17 -5.52
CA LEU A 117 -16.13 23.07 -5.05
C LEU A 117 -14.80 22.45 -5.49
N ILE A 118 -14.08 23.13 -6.39
CA ILE A 118 -12.86 22.61 -7.00
C ILE A 118 -11.69 23.56 -6.73
N ALA A 119 -10.58 22.99 -6.28
CA ALA A 119 -9.25 23.59 -6.17
C ALA A 119 -8.32 22.87 -7.17
N PRO A 120 -7.99 23.48 -8.32
CA PRO A 120 -7.30 22.81 -9.44
C PRO A 120 -6.00 22.11 -9.08
N ASP A 121 -5.18 22.76 -8.25
CA ASP A 121 -3.84 22.28 -7.90
C ASP A 121 -3.82 21.47 -6.59
N SER A 122 -4.99 21.11 -6.04
CA SER A 122 -5.11 20.37 -4.78
C SER A 122 -5.71 18.97 -4.97
N ASN A 123 -5.04 17.98 -4.38
CA ASN A 123 -5.54 16.60 -4.31
C ASN A 123 -6.36 16.33 -3.04
N GLU A 124 -6.55 17.32 -2.16
CA GLU A 124 -7.19 17.16 -0.85
C GLU A 124 -8.18 18.31 -0.53
N SER A 125 -8.88 18.85 -1.52
CA SER A 125 -9.75 20.02 -1.30
C SER A 125 -11.03 20.07 -2.12
N ASN A 126 -11.27 19.07 -2.98
CA ASN A 126 -12.43 19.04 -3.86
C ASN A 126 -13.61 18.35 -3.18
N THR A 127 -14.79 18.92 -3.38
CA THR A 127 -16.08 18.36 -2.93
C THR A 127 -17.07 18.40 -4.08
N TYR A 128 -17.69 17.26 -4.37
CA TYR A 128 -18.54 17.05 -5.53
C TYR A 128 -20.01 16.87 -5.16
N ASP A 129 -20.89 17.26 -6.09
CA ASP A 129 -22.35 17.22 -5.97
C ASP A 129 -22.93 17.82 -4.68
N ILE A 130 -22.44 18.99 -4.27
CA ILE A 130 -22.96 19.73 -3.12
C ILE A 130 -24.38 20.22 -3.46
N SER A 131 -25.38 19.78 -2.70
CA SER A 131 -26.78 20.17 -2.87
C SER A 131 -27.05 21.58 -2.30
N LEU A 132 -27.62 22.44 -3.13
CA LEU A 132 -28.13 23.77 -2.76
C LEU A 132 -29.65 23.77 -2.49
N VAL A 133 -30.30 22.61 -2.63
CA VAL A 133 -31.72 22.45 -2.35
C VAL A 133 -31.88 21.86 -0.95
N PRO A 134 -32.69 22.47 -0.06
CA PRO A 134 -33.00 21.89 1.23
C PRO A 134 -33.62 20.49 1.06
N ALA A 135 -33.12 19.51 1.80
CA ALA A 135 -33.63 18.14 1.73
C ALA A 135 -35.14 18.11 2.03
N LYS A 136 -35.97 17.74 1.06
CA LYS A 136 -37.41 17.55 1.28
C LYS A 136 -37.62 16.33 2.18
N LYS A 137 -38.41 16.46 3.26
CA LYS A 137 -38.77 15.35 4.17
C LYS A 137 -39.36 14.11 3.47
N LYS A 138 -39.84 14.23 2.23
CA LYS A 138 -40.51 13.17 1.46
C LYS A 138 -39.57 12.34 0.58
N ASP A 139 -38.35 12.82 0.34
CA ASP A 139 -37.37 12.21 -0.58
C ASP A 139 -36.28 11.39 0.15
N GLN A 140 -36.42 11.12 1.45
CA GLN A 140 -35.49 10.24 2.16
C GLN A 140 -35.69 8.79 1.70
N SER A 141 -34.62 8.20 1.15
CA SER A 141 -34.53 6.78 0.80
C SER A 141 -35.10 5.91 1.92
N LEU A 142 -35.93 4.92 1.55
CA LEU A 142 -36.44 3.92 2.50
C LEU A 142 -35.30 3.17 3.21
N LEU A 143 -34.13 3.09 2.56
CA LEU A 143 -32.94 2.44 3.10
C LEU A 143 -32.28 3.23 4.22
N LYS A 144 -32.44 4.56 4.29
CA LYS A 144 -31.73 5.41 5.26
C LYS A 144 -31.91 4.97 6.72
N ALA A 145 -33.03 4.32 7.06
CA ALA A 145 -33.29 3.80 8.39
C ALA A 145 -32.46 2.54 8.74
N VAL A 146 -31.97 1.82 7.73
CA VAL A 146 -31.26 0.54 7.86
C VAL A 146 -29.87 0.52 7.22
N GLU A 147 -29.53 1.54 6.44
CA GLU A 147 -28.25 1.70 5.76
C GLU A 147 -27.08 1.72 6.76
N GLY A 148 -25.97 1.09 6.40
CA GLY A 148 -24.76 0.92 7.19
C GLY A 148 -24.49 -0.52 7.59
N ASN A 149 -23.49 -0.69 8.44
CA ASN A 149 -23.03 -2.00 8.92
C ASN A 149 -23.80 -2.46 10.15
N TRP A 150 -24.01 -3.78 10.23
CA TRP A 150 -24.73 -4.47 11.30
C TRP A 150 -23.87 -5.60 11.86
N PHE A 151 -23.61 -5.50 13.15
CA PHE A 151 -22.78 -6.43 13.90
C PHE A 151 -23.64 -7.29 14.84
N ALA A 152 -23.19 -8.51 15.08
CA ALA A 152 -23.79 -9.39 16.07
C ALA A 152 -23.72 -8.73 17.47
N ASP A 153 -24.83 -8.76 18.21
CA ASP A 153 -24.93 -8.22 19.57
C ASP A 153 -24.37 -9.23 20.59
N ASN A 154 -23.07 -9.53 20.46
CA ASN A 154 -22.33 -10.47 21.29
C ASN A 154 -20.85 -10.04 21.44
N THR A 155 -20.06 -10.82 22.19
CA THR A 155 -18.65 -10.51 22.48
C THR A 155 -17.71 -10.63 21.28
N GLN A 156 -18.07 -11.41 20.26
CA GLN A 156 -17.29 -11.52 19.02
C GLN A 156 -17.53 -10.31 18.12
N GLY A 157 -18.75 -9.75 18.12
CA GLY A 157 -19.08 -8.57 17.36
C GLY A 157 -18.87 -8.74 15.85
N HIS A 158 -19.12 -9.94 15.31
CA HIS A 158 -18.96 -10.19 13.88
C HIS A 158 -19.78 -9.22 13.04
N TRP A 159 -19.19 -8.71 11.98
CA TRP A 159 -19.93 -7.99 10.95
C TRP A 159 -20.74 -9.00 10.16
N VAL A 160 -22.07 -8.88 10.19
CA VAL A 160 -23.00 -9.86 9.60
C VAL A 160 -23.67 -9.32 8.35
N TYR A 161 -24.07 -8.04 8.37
CA TYR A 161 -24.68 -7.40 7.20
C TYR A 161 -24.07 -6.02 6.93
N GLY A 162 -23.69 -5.76 5.70
CA GLY A 162 -23.51 -4.41 5.15
C GLY A 162 -24.69 -4.08 4.26
N ILE A 163 -25.38 -2.97 4.48
CA ILE A 163 -26.54 -2.55 3.68
C ILE A 163 -26.28 -1.14 3.21
N HIS A 164 -26.04 -0.95 1.91
CA HIS A 164 -25.77 0.35 1.31
C HIS A 164 -26.69 0.56 0.09
N ASP A 165 -26.69 1.77 -0.46
CA ASP A 165 -27.64 2.21 -1.49
C ASP A 165 -27.83 1.23 -2.66
N SER A 166 -26.77 0.55 -3.11
CA SER A 166 -26.81 -0.38 -4.25
C SER A 166 -26.33 -1.80 -3.94
N ILE A 167 -25.78 -2.03 -2.73
CA ILE A 167 -25.10 -3.26 -2.38
C ILE A 167 -25.54 -3.79 -1.02
N VAL A 168 -25.70 -5.10 -0.94
CA VAL A 168 -25.87 -5.83 0.33
C VAL A 168 -24.69 -6.79 0.46
N ILE A 169 -24.10 -6.86 1.65
CA ILE A 169 -22.96 -7.72 1.96
C ILE A 169 -23.39 -8.64 3.09
N LEU A 170 -23.36 -9.95 2.87
CA LEU A 170 -23.61 -10.98 3.89
C LEU A 170 -22.95 -12.30 3.47
N ASP A 171 -22.76 -13.22 4.40
CA ASP A 171 -22.22 -14.56 4.14
C ASP A 171 -20.95 -14.55 3.27
N ASN A 172 -20.10 -13.55 3.50
CA ASN A 172 -18.84 -13.32 2.79
C ASN A 172 -19.02 -13.19 1.27
N ARG A 173 -20.13 -12.59 0.84
CA ARG A 173 -20.56 -12.39 -0.55
C ARG A 173 -21.11 -10.98 -0.77
N LEU A 174 -21.06 -10.53 -2.01
CA LEU A 174 -21.56 -9.22 -2.46
C LEU A 174 -22.83 -9.42 -3.30
N TYR A 175 -23.89 -8.69 -2.97
CA TYR A 175 -25.19 -8.79 -3.63
C TYR A 175 -25.62 -7.42 -4.18
N ASN A 176 -26.23 -7.41 -5.36
CA ASN A 176 -26.90 -6.23 -5.90
C ASN A 176 -28.25 -6.05 -5.23
N LEU A 177 -28.50 -4.91 -4.61
CA LEU A 177 -29.81 -4.58 -4.07
C LEU A 177 -30.77 -4.31 -5.25
N THR A 178 -31.79 -5.16 -5.40
CA THR A 178 -32.75 -5.06 -6.50
C THR A 178 -34.03 -4.34 -6.10
N GLU A 179 -34.40 -4.43 -4.82
CA GLU A 179 -35.67 -3.90 -4.35
C GLU A 179 -35.64 -3.61 -2.85
N CYS A 180 -36.28 -2.50 -2.45
CA CYS A 180 -36.57 -2.17 -1.06
C CYS A 180 -38.04 -1.76 -0.93
N ARG A 181 -38.82 -2.52 -0.15
CA ARG A 181 -40.25 -2.26 0.09
C ARG A 181 -40.51 -2.11 1.58
N LYS A 182 -41.45 -1.22 1.94
CA LYS A 182 -41.91 -1.05 3.32
C LYS A 182 -43.25 -1.77 3.54
N LYS A 183 -43.33 -2.60 4.58
CA LYS A 183 -44.56 -3.27 5.03
C LYS A 183 -44.78 -2.99 6.52
N GLY A 184 -45.60 -1.98 6.82
CA GLY A 184 -45.82 -1.51 8.19
C GLY A 184 -44.54 -0.92 8.79
N LYS A 185 -44.04 -1.53 9.88
CA LYS A 185 -42.76 -1.17 10.53
C LYS A 185 -41.54 -1.92 9.94
N ARG A 186 -41.76 -2.86 9.02
CA ARG A 186 -40.70 -3.69 8.44
C ARG A 186 -40.27 -3.15 7.09
N LEU A 187 -38.99 -3.32 6.77
CA LEU A 187 -38.43 -3.18 5.43
C LEU A 187 -38.11 -4.58 4.89
N MET A 188 -38.41 -4.80 3.62
CA MET A 188 -38.12 -6.02 2.88
C MET A 188 -37.13 -5.65 1.78
N LEU A 189 -35.94 -6.22 1.83
CA LEU A 189 -34.89 -6.00 0.84
C LEU A 189 -34.68 -7.29 0.07
N ASN A 190 -34.71 -7.22 -1.26
CA ASN A 190 -34.35 -8.34 -2.13
C ASN A 190 -33.03 -8.02 -2.82
N ALA A 191 -32.08 -8.95 -2.77
CA ALA A 191 -30.78 -8.79 -3.37
C ALA A 191 -30.37 -10.04 -4.17
N LEU A 192 -29.57 -9.84 -5.21
CA LEU A 192 -29.05 -10.92 -6.07
C LEU A 192 -27.54 -11.03 -5.94
N ASP A 193 -27.03 -12.23 -5.67
CA ASP A 193 -25.62 -12.54 -5.54
C ASP A 193 -24.89 -12.19 -6.85
N ARG A 194 -23.76 -11.48 -6.76
CA ARG A 194 -23.01 -11.03 -7.95
C ARG A 194 -22.28 -12.17 -8.66
N SER A 195 -22.02 -13.28 -7.99
CA SER A 195 -21.26 -14.41 -8.51
C SER A 195 -22.13 -15.46 -9.20
N ASP A 196 -23.28 -15.82 -8.60
CA ASP A 196 -24.14 -16.90 -9.09
C ASP A 196 -25.59 -16.46 -9.38
N GLY A 197 -25.96 -15.22 -9.04
CA GLY A 197 -27.30 -14.67 -9.29
C GLY A 197 -28.39 -15.21 -8.35
N SER A 198 -28.03 -15.98 -7.31
CA SER A 198 -28.98 -16.43 -6.29
C SER A 198 -29.61 -15.25 -5.54
N ALA A 199 -30.88 -15.40 -5.16
CA ALA A 199 -31.63 -14.35 -4.51
C ALA A 199 -31.70 -14.55 -3.00
N VAL A 200 -31.60 -13.45 -2.25
CA VAL A 200 -31.82 -13.41 -0.81
C VAL A 200 -32.82 -12.32 -0.45
N THR A 201 -33.57 -12.54 0.62
CA THR A 201 -34.53 -11.59 1.18
C THR A 201 -34.20 -11.29 2.64
N LEU A 202 -33.93 -10.02 2.95
CA LEU A 202 -33.78 -9.53 4.32
C LEU A 202 -35.07 -8.86 4.80
N GLN A 203 -35.55 -9.28 5.98
CA GLN A 203 -36.63 -8.60 6.70
C GLN A 203 -36.05 -7.79 7.85
N LEU A 204 -36.13 -6.47 7.77
CA LEU A 204 -35.53 -5.56 8.75
C LEU A 204 -36.60 -4.84 9.56
N THR A 205 -36.44 -4.82 10.88
CA THR A 205 -37.28 -4.05 11.80
C THR A 205 -36.41 -3.13 12.66
N PRO A 206 -36.22 -1.86 12.23
CA PRO A 206 -35.47 -0.86 12.99
C PRO A 206 -36.09 -0.61 14.36
N ARG A 207 -35.25 -0.44 15.38
CA ARG A 207 -35.66 -0.15 16.76
C ARG A 207 -35.23 1.26 17.18
N LYS A 208 -35.87 1.76 18.24
CA LYS A 208 -35.62 3.13 18.76
C LYS A 208 -34.24 3.30 19.39
N ASP A 209 -33.61 2.20 19.82
CA ASP A 209 -32.28 2.18 20.41
C ASP A 209 -31.16 2.10 19.35
N GLY A 210 -31.49 2.25 18.06
CA GLY A 210 -30.53 2.19 16.96
C GLY A 210 -30.21 0.77 16.47
N SER A 211 -30.65 -0.27 17.18
CA SER A 211 -30.51 -1.66 16.74
C SER A 211 -31.55 -2.03 15.66
N CYS A 212 -31.38 -3.18 15.02
CA CYS A 212 -32.34 -3.73 14.08
C CYS A 212 -32.57 -5.22 14.34
N LEU A 213 -33.81 -5.67 14.18
CA LEU A 213 -34.07 -7.11 14.01
C LEU A 213 -33.95 -7.45 12.53
N ILE A 214 -33.11 -8.40 12.19
CA ILE A 214 -32.89 -8.84 10.81
C ILE A 214 -33.16 -10.34 10.73
N ALA A 215 -33.95 -10.74 9.74
CA ALA A 215 -34.18 -12.14 9.37
C ALA A 215 -33.79 -12.34 7.90
N LEU A 216 -33.00 -13.38 7.62
CA LEU A 216 -32.62 -13.82 6.28
C LEU A 216 -33.54 -14.97 5.82
N ASP A 217 -34.06 -14.90 4.60
CA ASP A 217 -34.79 -15.98 3.90
C ASP A 217 -35.81 -16.73 4.75
N HIS A 218 -36.73 -15.97 5.34
CA HIS A 218 -37.79 -16.47 6.24
C HIS A 218 -37.32 -17.12 7.55
N GLY A 219 -36.04 -17.01 7.88
CA GLY A 219 -35.46 -17.45 9.15
C GLY A 219 -35.91 -16.63 10.37
N GLU A 220 -35.36 -16.97 11.53
CA GLU A 220 -35.65 -16.25 12.78
C GLU A 220 -34.99 -14.87 12.81
N ALA A 221 -35.75 -13.88 13.29
CA ALA A 221 -35.23 -12.52 13.40
C ALA A 221 -34.30 -12.40 14.61
N GLN A 222 -33.04 -12.05 14.35
CA GLN A 222 -32.03 -11.80 15.38
C GLN A 222 -31.75 -10.31 15.52
N ARG A 223 -31.25 -9.90 16.68
CA ARG A 223 -30.92 -8.50 16.98
C ARG A 223 -29.47 -8.20 16.57
N TYR A 224 -29.29 -7.06 15.88
CA TYR A 224 -27.99 -6.56 15.44
C TYR A 224 -27.81 -5.09 15.80
N VAL A 225 -26.57 -4.69 16.02
CA VAL A 225 -26.16 -3.35 16.46
C VAL A 225 -25.24 -2.68 15.43
N ARG A 226 -25.06 -1.35 15.53
CA ARG A 226 -24.28 -0.55 14.57
C ARG A 226 -22.78 -0.57 14.80
N THR A 227 -22.36 -0.98 15.98
CA THR A 227 -20.96 -0.90 16.43
C THR A 227 -20.51 -2.26 16.92
N ARG A 228 -19.27 -2.62 16.62
CA ARG A 228 -18.58 -3.76 17.22
C ARG A 228 -17.99 -3.40 18.59
N PRO A 229 -17.68 -4.39 19.45
CA PRO A 229 -16.82 -4.18 20.61
C PRO A 229 -15.46 -3.60 20.22
N GLU A 230 -14.86 -2.81 21.11
CA GLU A 230 -13.52 -2.22 20.89
C GLU A 230 -12.44 -3.30 20.67
N ILE A 231 -12.51 -4.38 21.44
CA ILE A 231 -11.64 -5.55 21.35
C ILE A 231 -12.53 -6.76 21.03
N PRO A 232 -12.75 -7.09 19.74
CA PRO A 232 -13.55 -8.25 19.37
C PRO A 232 -12.82 -9.55 19.72
N ALA A 233 -13.56 -10.53 20.26
CA ALA A 233 -13.02 -11.86 20.51
C ALA A 233 -12.71 -12.58 19.17
N VAL A 234 -11.66 -13.40 19.16
CA VAL A 234 -11.34 -14.30 18.04
C VAL A 234 -11.85 -15.70 18.37
N GLU A 235 -12.40 -16.39 17.37
CA GLU A 235 -12.85 -17.77 17.52
C GLU A 235 -11.71 -18.70 17.93
N ALA A 236 -12.03 -19.75 18.69
CA ALA A 236 -11.03 -20.71 19.11
C ALA A 236 -10.47 -21.50 17.93
N ASP A 237 -9.15 -21.71 17.91
CA ASP A 237 -8.47 -22.49 16.89
C ASP A 237 -7.33 -23.34 17.49
N ASN A 238 -6.87 -24.32 16.70
CA ASN A 238 -5.79 -25.24 17.06
C ASN A 238 -4.45 -24.80 16.45
N GLY A 239 -4.25 -23.50 16.26
CA GLY A 239 -3.08 -22.94 15.60
C GLY A 239 -3.07 -23.27 14.11
N TYR A 240 -1.87 -23.34 13.54
CA TYR A 240 -1.68 -23.50 12.11
C TYR A 240 -1.65 -24.96 11.62
N GLY A 241 -1.64 -25.93 12.53
CA GLY A 241 -1.51 -27.36 12.20
C GLY A 241 -0.20 -27.69 11.48
N THR A 242 -0.19 -28.81 10.74
CA THR A 242 0.98 -29.29 9.99
C THR A 242 1.00 -28.85 8.52
N ASP A 243 -0.08 -28.24 8.03
CA ASP A 243 -0.29 -27.80 6.65
C ASP A 243 -0.08 -26.29 6.49
N PHE A 244 0.96 -25.75 7.15
CA PHE A 244 1.26 -24.31 7.12
C PHE A 244 1.67 -23.85 5.72
N PHE A 245 2.47 -24.66 5.02
CA PHE A 245 2.93 -24.38 3.66
C PHE A 245 2.08 -25.10 2.63
N ARG A 246 1.22 -24.35 1.93
CA ARG A 246 0.39 -24.86 0.84
C ARG A 246 0.10 -23.75 -0.16
N ASN A 247 0.07 -24.10 -1.44
CA ASN A 247 -0.28 -23.17 -2.50
C ASN A 247 -1.78 -23.21 -2.78
N ASP A 248 -2.47 -22.11 -2.53
CA ASP A 248 -3.87 -21.94 -2.92
C ASP A 248 -4.17 -20.47 -3.17
N SER A 249 -5.21 -20.20 -3.94
CA SER A 249 -5.68 -18.85 -4.20
C SER A 249 -6.45 -18.27 -3.03
N VAL A 250 -6.25 -16.99 -2.77
CA VAL A 250 -7.09 -16.16 -1.91
C VAL A 250 -7.95 -15.27 -2.79
N CYS A 251 -9.21 -15.09 -2.42
CA CYS A 251 -10.10 -14.11 -3.02
C CYS A 251 -10.29 -12.94 -2.05
N LEU A 252 -9.76 -11.77 -2.39
CA LEU A 252 -10.02 -10.53 -1.68
C LEU A 252 -11.12 -9.77 -2.41
N GLN A 253 -12.18 -9.40 -1.70
CA GLN A 253 -13.26 -8.59 -2.23
C GLN A 253 -13.70 -7.53 -1.21
N GLY A 254 -14.53 -6.59 -1.63
CA GLY A 254 -15.05 -5.62 -0.69
C GLY A 254 -15.80 -4.46 -1.33
N TYR A 255 -16.06 -3.46 -0.50
CA TYR A 255 -16.78 -2.24 -0.83
C TYR A 255 -16.11 -1.04 -0.14
N LEU A 256 -15.81 -0.02 -0.95
CA LEU A 256 -15.32 1.29 -0.50
C LEU A 256 -16.49 2.26 -0.46
N ASP A 257 -17.02 2.51 0.74
CA ASP A 257 -18.13 3.44 0.93
C ASP A 257 -17.68 4.89 0.77
N GLY A 258 -18.52 5.73 0.16
CA GLY A 258 -18.18 7.11 -0.19
C GLY A 258 -17.28 7.25 -1.44
N TYR A 259 -17.03 6.17 -2.17
CA TYR A 259 -16.27 6.20 -3.42
C TYR A 259 -17.04 6.88 -4.56
N ASP A 260 -16.32 7.67 -5.37
CA ASP A 260 -16.77 8.18 -6.65
C ASP A 260 -15.55 8.27 -7.58
N THR A 261 -15.74 8.01 -8.87
CA THR A 261 -14.65 8.00 -9.86
C THR A 261 -13.92 9.35 -9.96
N ARG A 262 -14.56 10.45 -9.55
CA ARG A 262 -13.96 11.80 -9.50
C ARG A 262 -12.94 11.98 -8.37
N LEU A 263 -12.76 11.00 -7.49
CA LEU A 263 -11.68 10.99 -6.49
C LEU A 263 -10.29 10.80 -7.11
N GLY A 264 -10.20 10.42 -8.39
CA GLY A 264 -8.94 10.40 -9.14
C GLY A 264 -8.17 9.07 -9.07
N PHE A 265 -8.79 8.00 -8.56
CA PHE A 265 -8.24 6.65 -8.58
C PHE A 265 -9.36 5.63 -8.86
N ASP A 266 -9.04 4.54 -9.55
CA ASP A 266 -9.94 3.42 -9.87
C ASP A 266 -9.31 2.05 -9.56
N SER A 267 -8.22 2.05 -8.79
CA SER A 267 -7.56 0.83 -8.34
C SER A 267 -6.82 1.00 -7.01
N GLY A 268 -6.81 -0.07 -6.22
CA GLY A 268 -5.81 -0.33 -5.18
C GLY A 268 -4.72 -1.27 -5.67
N ILE A 269 -3.78 -1.61 -4.79
CA ILE A 269 -2.72 -2.59 -5.07
C ILE A 269 -2.35 -3.37 -3.80
N LEU A 270 -2.03 -4.64 -3.97
CA LEU A 270 -1.37 -5.49 -2.98
C LEU A 270 0.10 -5.62 -3.37
N TYR A 271 1.01 -5.12 -2.53
CA TYR A 271 2.46 -5.32 -2.71
C TYR A 271 2.86 -6.69 -2.15
N LEU A 272 2.52 -7.75 -2.89
CA LEU A 272 2.80 -9.13 -2.49
C LEU A 272 4.23 -9.52 -2.89
N ALA A 273 4.87 -10.31 -2.02
CA ALA A 273 6.17 -10.94 -2.26
C ALA A 273 6.17 -12.35 -1.69
N ASN A 274 7.02 -13.21 -2.27
CA ASN A 274 7.29 -14.54 -1.75
C ASN A 274 8.65 -14.44 -1.04
N GLU A 275 8.60 -14.20 0.27
CA GLU A 275 9.76 -13.96 1.11
C GLU A 275 10.73 -15.16 1.14
N ILE A 276 10.27 -16.35 0.75
CA ILE A 276 11.10 -17.56 0.72
C ILE A 276 12.00 -17.58 -0.53
N ILE A 277 11.51 -17.08 -1.67
CA ILE A 277 12.26 -17.12 -2.95
C ILE A 277 12.66 -15.73 -3.47
N GLY A 278 12.37 -14.66 -2.71
CA GLY A 278 12.70 -13.29 -3.06
C GLY A 278 12.05 -12.83 -4.36
N LYS A 279 10.77 -13.18 -4.56
CA LYS A 279 10.04 -12.86 -5.79
C LYS A 279 8.81 -12.01 -5.49
N ASP A 280 8.78 -10.82 -6.06
CA ASP A 280 7.60 -9.94 -6.05
C ASP A 280 6.51 -10.49 -6.99
N TYR A 281 5.25 -10.23 -6.64
CA TYR A 281 4.09 -10.45 -7.50
C TYR A 281 2.95 -9.51 -7.11
N PRO A 282 3.16 -8.19 -7.17
CA PRO A 282 2.11 -7.23 -6.86
C PRO A 282 0.85 -7.51 -7.67
N THR A 283 -0.30 -7.34 -7.04
CA THR A 283 -1.61 -7.62 -7.65
C THR A 283 -2.46 -6.36 -7.58
N VAL A 284 -2.94 -5.90 -8.73
CA VAL A 284 -3.83 -4.75 -8.83
C VAL A 284 -5.21 -5.15 -8.32
N VAL A 285 -5.86 -4.24 -7.60
CA VAL A 285 -7.23 -4.42 -7.10
C VAL A 285 -8.13 -3.38 -7.79
N PRO A 286 -8.77 -3.71 -8.91
CA PRO A 286 -9.67 -2.78 -9.60
C PRO A 286 -10.85 -2.40 -8.71
N ILE A 287 -11.23 -1.12 -8.73
CA ILE A 287 -12.39 -0.58 -8.02
C ILE A 287 -13.44 -0.21 -9.07
N ASN A 288 -14.63 -0.78 -8.95
CA ASN A 288 -15.75 -0.48 -9.82
C ASN A 288 -16.34 0.89 -9.47
N SER A 289 -17.11 1.47 -10.39
CA SER A 289 -17.74 2.77 -10.19
C SER A 289 -18.72 2.83 -9.00
N ASP A 290 -19.21 1.67 -8.54
CA ASP A 290 -20.05 1.53 -7.36
C ASP A 290 -19.24 1.36 -6.06
N GLY A 291 -17.91 1.44 -6.09
CA GLY A 291 -17.03 1.26 -4.93
C GLY A 291 -16.71 -0.20 -4.60
N SER A 292 -17.34 -1.17 -5.28
CA SER A 292 -16.99 -2.59 -5.08
C SER A 292 -15.64 -2.93 -5.70
N PHE A 293 -14.91 -3.89 -5.13
CA PHE A 293 -13.64 -4.35 -5.65
C PHE A 293 -13.44 -5.84 -5.42
N GLN A 294 -12.62 -6.46 -6.27
CA GLN A 294 -12.26 -7.88 -6.15
C GLN A 294 -10.93 -8.17 -6.84
N CYS A 295 -10.12 -9.05 -6.25
CA CYS A 295 -8.95 -9.66 -6.89
C CYS A 295 -8.71 -11.08 -6.36
N LYS A 296 -7.88 -11.84 -7.08
CA LYS A 296 -7.38 -13.14 -6.63
C LYS A 296 -5.86 -13.17 -6.73
N PHE A 297 -5.21 -13.79 -5.75
CA PHE A 297 -3.77 -13.99 -5.72
C PHE A 297 -3.44 -15.31 -5.03
N VAL A 298 -2.25 -15.86 -5.27
CA VAL A 298 -1.82 -17.14 -4.70
C VAL A 298 -0.95 -16.89 -3.48
N LEU A 299 -1.23 -17.60 -2.40
CA LEU A 299 -0.36 -17.65 -1.23
C LEU A 299 0.22 -19.05 -1.05
N SER A 300 1.44 -19.11 -0.53
CA SER A 300 2.11 -20.37 -0.15
C SER A 300 2.04 -20.66 1.36
N HIS A 301 1.59 -19.70 2.16
CA HIS A 301 1.41 -19.81 3.61
C HIS A 301 0.52 -18.63 4.09
N PRO A 302 -0.01 -18.67 5.32
CA PRO A 302 -0.72 -17.54 5.92
C PRO A 302 0.09 -16.25 5.95
N VAL A 303 -0.57 -15.09 5.80
CA VAL A 303 0.04 -13.75 5.80
C VAL A 303 -0.86 -12.69 6.43
N CYS A 304 -0.27 -11.75 7.15
CA CYS A 304 -0.78 -10.41 7.39
C CYS A 304 -0.28 -9.51 6.25
N GLN A 305 -1.20 -8.92 5.49
CA GLN A 305 -0.89 -8.09 4.34
C GLN A 305 -1.68 -6.78 4.39
N GLY A 306 -1.35 -5.82 3.54
CA GLY A 306 -2.10 -4.58 3.41
C GLY A 306 -2.59 -4.32 1.98
N LEU A 307 -3.86 -3.97 1.84
CA LEU A 307 -4.40 -3.36 0.64
C LEU A 307 -4.08 -1.86 0.65
N ILE A 308 -3.42 -1.37 -0.41
CA ILE A 308 -3.13 0.06 -0.54
C ILE A 308 -4.18 0.71 -1.44
N ILE A 309 -4.98 1.62 -0.87
CA ILE A 309 -5.94 2.48 -1.59
C ILE A 309 -5.60 3.93 -1.28
N ASN A 310 -5.37 4.73 -2.32
CA ASN A 310 -5.04 6.16 -2.20
C ASN A 310 -4.01 6.46 -1.09
N ASN A 311 -2.86 5.77 -1.11
CA ASN A 311 -1.77 5.84 -0.13
C ASN A 311 -2.11 5.39 1.31
N ALA A 312 -3.32 4.93 1.58
CA ALA A 312 -3.67 4.33 2.87
C ALA A 312 -3.53 2.81 2.82
N ARG A 313 -2.89 2.23 3.85
CA ARG A 313 -2.81 0.78 4.06
C ARG A 313 -4.01 0.28 4.86
N ILE A 314 -4.75 -0.68 4.32
CA ILE A 314 -5.83 -1.41 5.00
C ILE A 314 -5.31 -2.82 5.30
N PRO A 315 -4.93 -3.11 6.56
CA PRO A 315 -4.42 -4.42 6.97
C PRO A 315 -5.47 -5.52 6.83
N PHE A 316 -5.04 -6.74 6.55
CA PHE A 316 -5.88 -7.94 6.62
C PHE A 316 -5.01 -9.18 6.84
N TYR A 317 -5.62 -10.23 7.39
CA TYR A 317 -5.01 -11.54 7.53
C TYR A 317 -5.65 -12.52 6.55
N ALA A 318 -4.84 -13.35 5.89
CA ALA A 318 -5.28 -14.33 4.90
C ALA A 318 -4.52 -15.66 5.00
N GLU A 319 -5.24 -16.77 4.84
CA GLU A 319 -4.68 -18.10 4.62
C GLU A 319 -4.92 -18.56 3.18
N PRO A 320 -4.06 -19.42 2.61
CA PRO A 320 -4.33 -20.00 1.29
C PRO A 320 -5.71 -20.69 1.27
N GLY A 321 -6.55 -20.31 0.30
CA GLY A 321 -7.92 -20.79 0.13
C GLY A 321 -9.00 -19.87 0.71
N ASP A 322 -8.62 -18.80 1.42
CA ASP A 322 -9.58 -17.90 2.03
C ASP A 322 -10.31 -17.03 1.00
N THR A 323 -11.56 -16.68 1.33
CA THR A 323 -12.24 -15.50 0.80
C THR A 323 -12.39 -14.49 1.92
N ILE A 324 -12.02 -13.24 1.67
CA ILE A 324 -12.05 -12.16 2.67
C ILE A 324 -12.80 -10.99 2.08
N THR A 325 -13.79 -10.49 2.80
CA THR A 325 -14.58 -9.32 2.41
C THR A 325 -14.27 -8.14 3.31
N LEU A 326 -13.89 -7.01 2.72
CA LEU A 326 -13.58 -5.76 3.41
C LEU A 326 -14.70 -4.74 3.19
N TYR A 327 -15.12 -4.07 4.26
CA TYR A 327 -15.78 -2.77 4.18
C TYR A 327 -14.77 -1.70 4.54
N ILE A 328 -14.61 -0.70 3.68
CA ILE A 328 -13.71 0.42 3.88
C ILE A 328 -14.55 1.69 3.86
N ASP A 329 -14.44 2.49 4.92
CA ASP A 329 -15.06 3.80 4.97
C ASP A 329 -14.08 4.85 4.42
N TRP A 330 -14.47 5.58 3.38
CA TRP A 330 -13.64 6.63 2.82
C TRP A 330 -13.34 7.74 3.83
N GLU A 331 -14.26 8.03 4.75
CA GLU A 331 -14.06 9.03 5.81
C GLU A 331 -12.95 8.60 6.79
N ASP A 332 -12.83 7.30 7.11
CA ASP A 332 -11.71 6.79 7.92
C ASP A 332 -10.36 7.06 7.23
N LEU A 333 -10.28 6.85 5.90
CA LEU A 333 -9.05 7.08 5.14
C LEU A 333 -8.68 8.58 5.09
N MET A 334 -9.69 9.44 4.97
CA MET A 334 -9.46 10.88 4.98
C MET A 334 -9.11 11.42 6.37
N ASP A 335 -9.69 10.89 7.44
CA ASP A 335 -9.33 11.25 8.81
C ASP A 335 -7.88 10.87 9.12
N ARG A 336 -7.46 9.68 8.67
CA ARG A 336 -6.07 9.24 8.70
C ARG A 336 -5.15 10.19 7.92
N SER A 337 -5.53 10.55 6.69
CA SER A 337 -4.75 11.50 5.89
C SER A 337 -4.60 12.84 6.61
N ARG A 338 -5.70 13.41 7.15
CA ARG A 338 -5.69 14.67 7.91
C ARG A 338 -4.80 14.60 9.14
N ALA A 339 -4.75 13.46 9.83
CA ALA A 339 -3.88 13.25 10.98
C ALA A 339 -2.38 13.16 10.60
N ARG A 340 -2.06 12.92 9.31
CA ARG A 340 -0.70 12.65 8.80
C ARG A 340 -0.03 11.52 9.60
N ASP A 341 -0.82 10.53 9.97
CA ASP A 341 -0.40 9.39 10.79
C ASP A 341 -0.87 8.11 10.11
N HIS A 342 0.08 7.29 9.66
CA HIS A 342 -0.21 6.03 8.98
C HIS A 342 -0.92 5.02 9.90
N ASN A 343 -0.81 5.19 11.22
CA ASN A 343 -1.41 4.33 12.22
C ASN A 343 -2.73 4.89 12.77
N TYR A 344 -3.25 5.99 12.21
CA TYR A 344 -4.54 6.52 12.64
C TYR A 344 -5.64 5.44 12.50
N PRO A 345 -6.50 5.26 13.52
CA PRO A 345 -7.47 4.16 13.55
C PRO A 345 -8.44 4.16 12.36
N LEU A 346 -8.78 2.97 11.86
CA LEU A 346 -9.89 2.76 10.93
C LEU A 346 -11.10 2.23 11.72
N VAL A 347 -11.88 3.15 12.27
CA VAL A 347 -12.91 2.83 13.26
C VAL A 347 -14.08 2.10 12.61
N HIS A 348 -14.48 2.50 11.40
CA HIS A 348 -15.64 1.99 10.69
C HIS A 348 -15.33 0.83 9.74
N THR A 349 -14.05 0.65 9.37
CA THR A 349 -13.59 -0.50 8.58
C THR A 349 -13.99 -1.83 9.23
N ALA A 350 -14.46 -2.78 8.41
CA ALA A 350 -14.92 -4.08 8.87
C ALA A 350 -14.47 -5.23 7.96
N TYR A 351 -14.39 -6.42 8.56
CA TYR A 351 -13.94 -7.65 7.90
C TYR A 351 -14.99 -8.74 8.05
N MET A 352 -15.20 -9.51 6.99
CA MET A 352 -16.05 -10.70 6.98
C MET A 352 -15.30 -11.85 6.31
N GLY A 353 -15.56 -13.08 6.78
CA GLY A 353 -14.85 -14.29 6.40
C GLY A 353 -14.33 -15.05 7.62
N LYS A 354 -13.82 -16.26 7.39
CA LYS A 354 -13.39 -17.21 8.44
C LYS A 354 -12.39 -16.59 9.43
N ASN A 355 -11.44 -15.80 8.94
CA ASN A 355 -10.36 -15.22 9.74
C ASN A 355 -10.54 -13.71 9.99
N ALA A 356 -11.78 -13.19 9.95
CA ALA A 356 -12.06 -11.76 10.15
C ALA A 356 -11.52 -11.22 11.49
N GLY A 357 -11.64 -12.00 12.57
CA GLY A 357 -11.08 -11.64 13.89
C GLY A 357 -9.58 -11.39 13.86
N LEU A 358 -8.82 -12.18 13.08
CA LEU A 358 -7.37 -12.01 12.93
C LEU A 358 -7.01 -10.76 12.11
N SER A 359 -7.88 -10.33 11.19
CA SER A 359 -7.70 -9.06 10.46
C SER A 359 -7.89 -7.85 11.38
N TYR A 360 -8.88 -7.89 12.29
CA TYR A 360 -9.01 -6.87 13.33
C TYR A 360 -7.80 -6.82 14.27
N LEU A 361 -7.27 -8.00 14.63
CA LEU A 361 -6.06 -8.10 15.43
C LEU A 361 -4.85 -7.49 14.70
N ASP A 362 -4.60 -7.82 13.42
CA ASP A 362 -3.49 -7.24 12.64
C ASP A 362 -3.57 -5.71 12.56
N MET A 363 -4.80 -5.19 12.38
CA MET A 363 -5.06 -3.76 12.38
C MET A 363 -4.70 -3.09 13.72
N MET A 364 -5.02 -3.74 14.84
CA MET A 364 -4.64 -3.28 16.18
C MET A 364 -3.11 -3.32 16.34
N LEU A 365 -2.50 -4.47 16.05
CA LEU A 365 -1.07 -4.73 16.28
C LEU A 365 -0.15 -3.76 15.55
N SER A 366 -0.51 -3.36 14.33
CA SER A 366 0.25 -2.41 13.50
C SER A 366 0.53 -1.07 14.20
N GLY A 367 -0.33 -0.65 15.15
CA GLY A 367 -0.18 0.60 15.89
C GLY A 367 0.46 0.47 17.28
N HIS A 368 0.54 -0.73 17.87
CA HIS A 368 0.91 -0.91 19.28
C HIS A 368 2.42 -1.09 19.49
N PHE A 369 3.07 -1.84 18.60
CA PHE A 369 4.47 -2.22 18.74
C PHE A 369 5.31 -1.55 17.66
N ASN A 370 5.67 -0.27 17.89
CA ASN A 370 6.42 0.51 16.91
C ASN A 370 7.53 1.34 17.57
N TYR A 371 8.72 1.31 16.98
CA TYR A 371 9.80 2.23 17.30
C TYR A 371 9.92 3.26 16.17
N SER A 372 9.57 4.51 16.47
CA SER A 372 9.54 5.60 15.49
C SER A 372 10.85 5.70 14.69
N TYR A 373 10.70 5.83 13.37
CA TYR A 373 11.83 6.03 12.45
C TYR A 373 12.73 7.20 12.87
N ASP A 374 12.16 8.33 13.32
CA ASP A 374 12.93 9.49 13.74
C ASP A 374 13.77 9.21 14.99
N LYS A 375 13.19 8.47 15.95
CA LYS A 375 13.92 8.01 17.15
C LYS A 375 15.08 7.10 16.76
N LEU A 376 14.85 6.18 15.83
CA LEU A 376 15.88 5.25 15.35
C LEU A 376 16.99 5.97 14.58
N ALA A 377 16.62 6.84 13.64
CA ALA A 377 17.55 7.63 12.84
C ALA A 377 18.42 8.56 13.71
N GLN A 378 17.87 9.06 14.81
CA GLN A 378 18.62 9.82 15.80
C GLN A 378 19.56 8.90 16.60
N ALA A 379 19.03 7.81 17.16
CA ALA A 379 19.81 6.85 17.95
C ALA A 379 21.02 6.31 17.18
N GLN A 380 20.83 5.98 15.89
CA GLN A 380 21.89 5.51 14.99
C GLN A 380 23.09 6.46 14.93
N LYS A 381 22.88 7.78 15.09
CA LYS A 381 23.93 8.81 15.02
C LYS A 381 24.55 9.14 16.38
N THR A 382 23.80 8.95 17.47
CA THR A 382 24.15 9.49 18.78
C THR A 382 24.44 8.47 19.87
N LEU A 383 24.01 7.21 19.70
CA LEU A 383 24.23 6.14 20.70
C LEU A 383 25.26 5.12 20.21
N THR A 384 26.08 4.58 21.11
CA THR A 384 26.89 3.38 20.83
C THR A 384 25.99 2.13 20.80
N PRO A 385 26.45 0.99 20.25
CA PRO A 385 25.70 -0.26 20.29
C PRO A 385 25.23 -0.66 21.70
N ALA A 386 26.10 -0.60 22.71
CA ALA A 386 25.77 -0.93 24.09
C ALA A 386 24.73 0.03 24.68
N GLN A 387 24.91 1.34 24.47
CA GLN A 387 23.95 2.35 24.91
C GLN A 387 22.58 2.17 24.27
N PHE A 388 22.53 1.77 22.99
CA PHE A 388 21.28 1.49 22.31
C PHE A 388 20.59 0.25 22.86
N GLN A 389 21.33 -0.80 23.23
CA GLN A 389 20.74 -1.95 23.91
C GLN A 389 20.10 -1.55 25.23
N GLU A 390 20.82 -0.84 26.09
CA GLU A 390 20.28 -0.33 27.36
C GLU A 390 19.05 0.57 27.15
N HIS A 391 19.07 1.39 26.10
CA HIS A 391 17.95 2.27 25.75
C HIS A 391 16.71 1.50 25.26
N LEU A 392 16.91 0.45 24.46
CA LEU A 392 15.81 -0.30 23.83
C LEU A 392 15.21 -1.37 24.76
N THR A 393 16.00 -1.94 25.68
CA THR A 393 15.53 -2.96 26.64
C THR A 393 14.21 -2.60 27.34
N PRO A 394 14.05 -1.43 28.01
CA PRO A 394 12.80 -1.12 28.70
C PRO A 394 11.61 -0.99 27.74
N VAL A 395 11.84 -0.56 26.49
CA VAL A 395 10.80 -0.48 25.46
C VAL A 395 10.34 -1.88 25.06
N VAL A 396 11.28 -2.81 24.85
CA VAL A 396 10.96 -4.20 24.49
C VAL A 396 10.29 -4.92 25.65
N THR A 397 10.73 -4.71 26.89
CA THR A 397 10.05 -5.27 28.09
C THR A 397 8.61 -4.78 28.18
N GLN A 398 8.36 -3.49 27.98
CA GLN A 398 7.00 -2.95 27.96
C GLN A 398 6.15 -3.59 26.84
N TRP A 399 6.71 -3.77 25.64
CA TRP A 399 5.99 -4.44 24.55
C TRP A 399 5.67 -5.90 24.88
N GLN A 400 6.58 -6.62 25.53
CA GLN A 400 6.35 -7.99 25.98
C GLN A 400 5.23 -8.07 27.01
N GLU A 401 5.21 -7.18 28.02
CA GLU A 401 4.13 -7.11 29.02
C GLU A 401 2.76 -6.82 28.37
N GLN A 402 2.74 -5.91 27.39
CA GLN A 402 1.55 -5.61 26.61
C GLN A 402 1.09 -6.80 25.77
N ALA A 403 2.03 -7.50 25.12
CA ALA A 403 1.74 -8.72 24.37
C ALA A 403 1.19 -9.83 25.27
N ASP A 404 1.76 -10.04 26.46
CA ASP A 404 1.27 -11.05 27.42
C ASP A 404 -0.17 -10.74 27.84
N SER A 405 -0.46 -9.46 28.12
CA SER A 405 -1.82 -9.01 28.45
C SER A 405 -2.79 -9.23 27.29
N LEU A 406 -2.40 -8.92 26.05
CA LEU A 406 -3.23 -9.15 24.86
C LEU A 406 -3.41 -10.65 24.61
N SER A 407 -2.36 -11.46 24.76
CA SER A 407 -2.42 -12.92 24.61
C SER A 407 -3.41 -13.55 25.60
N CYS A 408 -3.56 -12.99 26.81
CA CYS A 408 -4.58 -13.44 27.76
C CYS A 408 -6.01 -13.16 27.25
N LEU A 409 -6.24 -12.02 26.60
CA LEU A 409 -7.54 -11.67 26.01
C LEU A 409 -7.88 -12.52 24.78
N TYR A 410 -6.86 -12.91 24.01
CA TYR A 410 -6.99 -13.72 22.80
C TYR A 410 -6.69 -15.21 23.00
N ALA A 411 -6.55 -15.67 24.25
CA ALA A 411 -6.15 -17.03 24.62
C ALA A 411 -6.92 -18.17 23.92
N PRO A 412 -8.23 -18.04 23.59
CA PRO A 412 -8.93 -19.09 22.83
C PRO A 412 -8.33 -19.39 21.44
N SER A 413 -7.69 -18.41 20.79
CA SER A 413 -7.08 -18.56 19.45
C SER A 413 -5.57 -18.68 19.57
N GLN A 414 -5.02 -19.85 19.25
CA GLN A 414 -3.57 -20.05 19.25
C GLN A 414 -2.91 -19.23 18.14
N LYS A 415 -3.57 -19.07 16.97
CA LYS A 415 -3.08 -18.20 15.90
C LYS A 415 -2.94 -16.76 16.37
N ALA A 416 -3.95 -16.21 17.04
CA ALA A 416 -3.93 -14.85 17.56
C ALA A 416 -2.76 -14.64 18.54
N VAL A 417 -2.59 -15.56 19.51
CA VAL A 417 -1.48 -15.53 20.46
C VAL A 417 -0.13 -15.58 19.73
N SER A 418 0.04 -16.45 18.74
CA SER A 418 1.27 -16.48 17.92
C SER A 418 1.51 -15.16 17.17
N LEU A 419 0.49 -14.55 16.57
CA LEU A 419 0.64 -13.28 15.86
C LEU A 419 1.09 -12.15 16.80
N ILE A 420 0.52 -12.07 18.01
CA ILE A 420 0.87 -11.08 19.02
C ILE A 420 2.35 -11.20 19.42
N HIS A 421 2.80 -12.40 19.82
CA HIS A 421 4.19 -12.60 20.23
C HIS A 421 5.17 -12.42 19.08
N ASN A 422 4.84 -12.91 17.88
CA ASN A 422 5.70 -12.77 16.70
C ASN A 422 5.85 -11.31 16.28
N GLN A 423 4.79 -10.49 16.39
CA GLN A 423 4.88 -9.05 16.12
C GLN A 423 5.92 -8.38 17.02
N VAL A 424 5.87 -8.62 18.33
CA VAL A 424 6.83 -8.01 19.27
C VAL A 424 8.25 -8.48 19.00
N ASN A 425 8.43 -9.80 18.86
CA ASN A 425 9.76 -10.38 18.69
C ASN A 425 10.42 -9.95 17.38
N LEU A 426 9.67 -9.94 16.27
CA LEU A 426 10.18 -9.50 14.97
C LEU A 426 10.43 -8.00 14.94
N GLN A 427 9.57 -7.19 15.55
CA GLN A 427 9.79 -5.75 15.63
C GLN A 427 11.05 -5.42 16.46
N ALA A 428 11.25 -6.08 17.60
CA ALA A 428 12.44 -5.90 18.42
C ALA A 428 13.71 -6.32 17.65
N GLY A 429 13.71 -7.51 17.06
CA GLY A 429 14.83 -8.02 16.27
C GLY A 429 15.16 -7.13 15.07
N TYR A 430 14.14 -6.69 14.33
CA TYR A 430 14.30 -5.73 13.24
C TYR A 430 14.94 -4.43 13.75
N THR A 431 14.45 -3.87 14.86
CA THR A 431 14.96 -2.59 15.40
C THR A 431 16.44 -2.69 15.80
N TYR A 432 16.88 -3.80 16.38
CA TYR A 432 18.30 -4.05 16.67
C TYR A 432 19.16 -4.14 15.39
N LEU A 433 18.72 -4.91 14.40
CA LEU A 433 19.48 -5.05 13.15
C LEU A 433 19.51 -3.75 12.34
N GLU A 434 18.38 -3.04 12.28
CA GLU A 434 18.23 -1.74 11.61
C GLU A 434 19.17 -0.70 12.20
N PHE A 435 19.29 -0.66 13.52
CA PHE A 435 20.20 0.25 14.21
C PHE A 435 21.65 0.10 13.71
N GLN A 436 22.13 -1.13 13.49
CA GLN A 436 23.50 -1.32 13.03
C GLN A 436 23.69 -0.99 11.55
N LEU A 437 22.78 -1.44 10.67
CA LEU A 437 23.01 -1.40 9.23
C LEU A 437 23.30 0.02 8.70
N ALA A 438 22.62 1.05 9.22
CA ALA A 438 22.79 2.42 8.73
C ALA A 438 24.05 3.13 9.29
N ARG A 439 24.69 2.59 10.34
CA ARG A 439 25.78 3.29 11.04
C ARG A 439 27.01 3.44 10.19
N ASN A 440 27.34 2.43 9.38
CA ASN A 440 28.48 2.51 8.45
C ASN A 440 28.32 3.65 7.45
N TYR A 441 27.11 3.84 6.92
CA TYR A 441 26.79 4.97 6.04
C TYR A 441 26.96 6.33 6.74
N TYR A 442 26.47 6.46 7.97
CA TYR A 442 26.66 7.70 8.74
C TYR A 442 28.12 7.95 9.11
N ALA A 443 28.89 6.90 9.45
CA ALA A 443 30.31 7.00 9.78
C ALA A 443 31.14 7.49 8.59
N GLN A 444 30.76 7.09 7.37
CA GLN A 444 31.38 7.59 6.13
C GLN A 444 31.03 9.05 5.86
N LYS A 445 29.85 9.52 6.26
CA LYS A 445 29.42 10.92 6.10
C LYS A 445 30.00 11.86 7.15
N ASP A 446 30.18 11.38 8.37
CA ASP A 446 30.77 12.12 9.48
C ASP A 446 31.89 11.31 10.13
N THR A 447 33.09 11.44 9.57
CA THR A 447 34.29 10.73 10.03
C THR A 447 34.79 11.23 11.40
N THR A 448 34.25 12.34 11.91
CA THR A 448 34.69 12.96 13.17
C THR A 448 33.93 12.42 14.38
N ASN A 449 32.71 11.92 14.16
CA ASN A 449 31.85 11.37 15.20
C ASN A 449 32.45 10.10 15.83
N GLN A 450 32.80 10.18 17.12
CA GLN A 450 33.44 9.08 17.85
C GLN A 450 32.45 7.96 18.19
N VAL A 451 31.16 8.27 18.35
CA VAL A 451 30.13 7.27 18.64
C VAL A 451 29.97 6.30 17.48
N LEU A 452 30.02 6.81 16.24
CA LEU A 452 29.90 6.01 15.02
C LEU A 452 31.10 5.08 14.78
N LYS A 453 32.24 5.31 15.46
CA LYS A 453 33.43 4.44 15.38
C LYS A 453 33.33 3.21 16.27
N VAL A 454 32.43 3.22 17.25
CA VAL A 454 32.22 2.07 18.15
C VAL A 454 31.45 0.99 17.40
N GLN A 455 32.12 -0.15 17.18
CA GLN A 455 31.57 -1.35 16.55
C GLN A 455 30.90 -2.25 17.60
N PRO A 456 29.84 -2.98 17.25
CA PRO A 456 29.23 -3.94 18.16
C PRO A 456 30.16 -5.13 18.41
N ASP A 457 30.21 -5.61 19.65
CA ASP A 457 30.77 -6.94 19.93
C ASP A 457 29.67 -8.02 19.84
N VAL A 458 30.07 -9.30 19.95
CA VAL A 458 29.17 -10.46 19.80
C VAL A 458 27.99 -10.43 20.80
N SER A 459 28.16 -9.82 21.97
CA SER A 459 27.10 -9.71 22.96
C SER A 459 25.92 -8.84 22.50
N TYR A 460 26.15 -7.92 21.54
CA TYR A 460 25.10 -7.12 20.93
C TYR A 460 24.02 -8.01 20.27
N TYR A 461 24.44 -9.10 19.65
CA TYR A 461 23.60 -10.00 18.86
C TYR A 461 22.94 -11.12 19.69
N LYS A 462 23.06 -11.10 21.03
CA LYS A 462 22.46 -12.13 21.90
C LYS A 462 20.95 -12.25 21.74
N PHE A 463 20.25 -11.17 21.38
CA PHE A 463 18.80 -11.18 21.15
C PHE A 463 18.37 -12.21 20.09
N LEU A 464 19.24 -12.57 19.14
CA LEU A 464 18.95 -13.59 18.12
C LEU A 464 18.63 -14.97 18.72
N LYS A 465 19.10 -15.26 19.94
CA LYS A 465 18.79 -16.52 20.64
C LYS A 465 17.36 -16.58 21.19
N GLU A 466 16.77 -15.42 21.43
CA GLU A 466 15.41 -15.26 21.98
C GLU A 466 14.38 -15.10 20.86
N MET A 467 14.83 -14.91 19.62
CA MET A 467 13.96 -14.75 18.47
C MET A 467 13.27 -16.06 18.06
N PRO A 468 12.04 -16.00 17.51
CA PRO A 468 11.27 -17.15 17.05
C PRO A 468 11.78 -17.71 15.70
N LEU A 469 13.10 -17.89 15.56
CA LEU A 469 13.76 -18.23 14.29
C LEU A 469 13.38 -19.62 13.74
N ASN A 470 12.70 -20.45 14.52
CA ASN A 470 12.19 -21.77 14.12
C ASN A 470 10.67 -21.83 14.04
N GLU A 471 9.95 -20.75 14.38
CA GLU A 471 8.49 -20.74 14.33
C GLU A 471 7.99 -20.39 12.94
N GLN A 472 7.28 -21.33 12.30
CA GLN A 472 6.68 -21.10 10.99
C GLN A 472 5.64 -19.98 11.02
N SER A 473 4.88 -19.87 12.11
CA SER A 473 3.84 -18.84 12.31
C SER A 473 4.40 -17.41 12.23
N ALA A 474 5.70 -17.22 12.48
CA ALA A 474 6.35 -15.91 12.35
C ALA A 474 6.39 -15.42 10.88
N LEU A 475 6.28 -16.33 9.91
CA LEU A 475 6.17 -15.99 8.48
C LEU A 475 4.82 -15.35 8.12
N ALA A 476 3.81 -15.47 8.97
CA ALA A 476 2.55 -14.75 8.77
C ALA A 476 2.70 -13.25 9.04
N ASN A 477 3.76 -12.81 9.73
CA ASN A 477 3.89 -11.41 10.10
C ASN A 477 4.20 -10.50 8.90
N ALA A 478 3.55 -9.33 8.83
CA ALA A 478 3.72 -8.37 7.73
C ALA A 478 5.16 -7.83 7.56
N ASN A 479 5.97 -7.84 8.63
CA ASN A 479 7.33 -7.31 8.63
C ASN A 479 8.41 -8.40 8.45
N VAL A 480 8.03 -9.66 8.23
CA VAL A 480 8.98 -10.77 8.22
C VAL A 480 10.03 -10.66 7.11
N GLY A 481 9.65 -10.17 5.93
CA GLY A 481 10.57 -9.91 4.82
C GLY A 481 11.65 -8.89 5.16
N SER A 482 11.26 -7.82 5.85
CA SER A 482 12.20 -6.80 6.34
C SER A 482 13.18 -7.40 7.36
N PHE A 483 12.68 -8.22 8.29
CA PHE A 483 13.56 -8.92 9.24
C PHE A 483 14.54 -9.87 8.53
N ILE A 484 14.05 -10.74 7.64
CA ILE A 484 14.89 -11.69 6.89
C ILE A 484 15.97 -10.95 6.11
N ASN A 485 15.62 -9.85 5.44
CA ASN A 485 16.59 -9.03 4.73
C ASN A 485 17.68 -8.50 5.67
N ARG A 486 17.31 -7.90 6.81
CA ARG A 486 18.29 -7.38 7.78
C ARG A 486 19.12 -8.48 8.42
N PHE A 487 18.56 -9.67 8.58
CA PHE A 487 19.25 -10.84 9.09
C PHE A 487 20.26 -11.40 8.07
N GLU A 488 19.93 -11.41 6.77
CA GLU A 488 20.81 -11.87 5.68
C GLU A 488 22.03 -10.95 5.47
N PHE A 489 21.87 -9.64 5.72
CA PHE A 489 22.88 -8.62 5.48
C PHE A 489 23.49 -8.01 6.74
N MET A 490 23.33 -8.64 7.91
CA MET A 490 23.88 -8.15 9.16
C MET A 490 25.42 -8.08 9.17
N ASP A 491 25.96 -7.10 9.90
CA ASP A 491 27.40 -6.84 9.96
C ASP A 491 28.29 -8.04 10.33
N PRO A 492 27.91 -8.96 11.23
CA PRO A 492 28.72 -10.14 11.54
C PRO A 492 29.03 -11.01 10.33
N LEU A 493 28.26 -10.91 9.25
CA LEU A 493 28.48 -11.67 8.01
C LEU A 493 29.47 -10.97 7.05
N ALA A 494 29.91 -9.74 7.34
CA ALA A 494 30.91 -9.00 6.56
C ALA A 494 32.17 -9.83 6.21
N PRO A 495 32.75 -10.64 7.12
CA PRO A 495 33.93 -11.47 6.80
C PRO A 495 33.70 -12.48 5.67
N ALA A 496 32.47 -12.96 5.46
CA ALA A 496 32.18 -13.88 4.37
C ALA A 496 32.36 -13.21 3.00
N TYR A 497 31.97 -11.95 2.87
CA TYR A 497 32.13 -11.18 1.63
C TYR A 497 33.61 -10.86 1.32
N ASN A 498 34.48 -10.88 2.33
CA ASN A 498 35.92 -10.65 2.18
C ASN A 498 36.73 -11.92 1.86
N ILE A 499 36.10 -13.09 1.74
CA ILE A 499 36.78 -14.36 1.43
C ILE A 499 37.51 -14.30 0.10
N GLN A 500 36.96 -13.60 -0.89
CA GLN A 500 37.59 -13.46 -2.20
C GLN A 500 39.01 -12.90 -2.08
N ILE A 501 39.22 -11.91 -1.21
CA ILE A 501 40.53 -11.29 -0.98
C ILE A 501 41.50 -12.33 -0.38
N LYS A 502 41.02 -13.17 0.54
CA LYS A 502 41.84 -14.22 1.17
C LYS A 502 42.24 -15.33 0.20
N LEU A 503 41.33 -15.70 -0.71
CA LEU A 503 41.56 -16.75 -1.70
C LEU A 503 42.44 -16.29 -2.87
N GLN A 504 42.61 -14.98 -3.11
CA GLN A 504 43.45 -14.48 -4.19
C GLN A 504 44.93 -14.88 -4.07
N SER A 505 45.41 -15.20 -2.87
CA SER A 505 46.79 -15.70 -2.66
C SER A 505 46.93 -17.22 -2.78
N ASP A 506 45.84 -17.96 -2.90
CA ASP A 506 45.83 -19.43 -2.96
C ASP A 506 46.11 -19.90 -4.41
N GLU A 507 47.16 -20.69 -4.60
CA GLU A 507 47.60 -21.14 -5.93
C GLU A 507 46.59 -22.11 -6.59
N ASP A 508 45.92 -22.95 -5.79
CA ASP A 508 44.89 -23.87 -6.30
C ASP A 508 43.67 -23.07 -6.76
N PHE A 509 43.28 -22.03 -6.03
CA PHE A 509 42.20 -21.13 -6.43
C PHE A 509 42.53 -20.35 -7.71
N LYS A 510 43.77 -19.91 -7.89
CA LYS A 510 44.21 -19.20 -9.11
C LYS A 510 44.13 -20.09 -10.35
N ALA A 511 44.40 -21.38 -10.21
CA ALA A 511 44.40 -22.35 -11.30
C ALA A 511 43.00 -22.71 -11.83
N LEU A 512 41.94 -22.42 -11.06
CA LEU A 512 40.55 -22.70 -11.45
C LEU A 512 40.08 -21.82 -12.62
N SER A 513 39.14 -22.34 -13.43
CA SER A 513 38.40 -21.51 -14.39
C SER A 513 37.49 -20.50 -13.68
N GLU A 514 37.08 -19.44 -14.38
CA GLU A 514 36.22 -18.40 -13.78
C GLU A 514 34.88 -18.94 -13.23
N GLY A 515 34.29 -19.96 -13.87
CA GLY A 515 33.10 -20.61 -13.34
C GLY A 515 33.36 -21.38 -12.04
N GLU A 516 34.47 -22.12 -11.99
CA GLU A 516 34.89 -22.88 -10.81
C GLU A 516 35.27 -21.96 -9.64
N LYS A 517 35.93 -20.83 -9.91
CA LYS A 517 36.22 -19.80 -8.90
C LYS A 517 34.94 -19.27 -8.27
N LYS A 518 33.92 -18.96 -9.08
CA LYS A 518 32.62 -18.49 -8.58
C LYS A 518 31.94 -19.54 -7.71
N LEU A 519 31.90 -20.79 -8.14
CA LEU A 519 31.36 -21.90 -7.34
C LEU A 519 32.10 -22.05 -6.01
N HIS A 520 33.44 -22.12 -6.05
CA HIS A 520 34.27 -22.26 -4.86
C HIS A 520 34.06 -21.10 -3.87
N LEU A 521 34.00 -19.87 -4.38
CA LEU A 521 33.74 -18.68 -3.56
C LEU A 521 32.36 -18.77 -2.89
N GLN A 522 31.31 -19.12 -3.63
CA GLN A 522 29.95 -19.25 -3.06
C GLN A 522 29.86 -20.35 -2.00
N LEU A 523 30.51 -21.49 -2.21
CA LEU A 523 30.59 -22.56 -1.22
C LEU A 523 31.32 -22.11 0.05
N LYS A 524 32.48 -21.44 -0.07
CA LYS A 524 33.22 -20.92 1.08
C LYS A 524 32.48 -19.82 1.82
N MET A 525 31.84 -18.90 1.11
CA MET A 525 30.96 -17.89 1.70
C MET A 525 29.84 -18.53 2.50
N SER A 526 29.25 -19.60 1.96
CA SER A 526 28.18 -20.35 2.62
C SER A 526 28.65 -20.96 3.94
N GLU A 527 29.80 -21.65 3.93
CA GLU A 527 30.38 -22.27 5.12
C GLU A 527 30.65 -21.25 6.24
N VAL A 528 31.24 -20.10 5.89
CA VAL A 528 31.55 -19.04 6.86
C VAL A 528 30.27 -18.42 7.42
N LYS A 529 29.29 -18.11 6.56
CA LYS A 529 28.00 -17.58 7.01
C LYS A 529 27.30 -18.56 7.97
N ASP A 530 27.24 -19.84 7.61
CA ASP A 530 26.61 -20.87 8.44
C ASP A 530 27.29 -20.97 9.81
N SER A 531 28.63 -20.95 9.86
CA SER A 531 29.38 -20.97 11.11
C SER A 531 29.05 -19.76 12.00
N ILE A 532 28.96 -18.57 11.43
CA ILE A 532 28.69 -17.33 12.18
C ILE A 532 27.25 -17.33 12.69
N VAL A 533 26.27 -17.62 11.84
CA VAL A 533 24.85 -17.61 12.22
C VAL A 533 24.55 -18.67 13.27
N ASN A 534 25.07 -19.89 13.11
CA ASN A 534 24.88 -20.96 14.10
C ASN A 534 25.45 -20.57 15.48
N SER A 535 26.60 -19.87 15.49
CA SER A 535 27.20 -19.37 16.73
C SER A 535 26.36 -18.29 17.40
N LEU A 536 25.86 -17.32 16.62
CA LEU A 536 25.04 -16.21 17.13
C LEU A 536 23.68 -16.68 17.65
N CYS A 537 23.00 -17.53 16.88
CA CYS A 537 21.64 -18.01 17.21
C CYS A 537 21.64 -19.13 18.25
N GLY A 538 22.77 -19.80 18.48
CA GLY A 538 22.86 -20.95 19.40
C GLY A 538 22.10 -22.19 18.93
N ALA A 539 21.67 -22.22 17.67
CA ALA A 539 20.98 -23.34 17.03
C ALA A 539 21.57 -23.58 15.63
N SER A 540 21.74 -24.84 15.26
CA SER A 540 22.17 -25.21 13.91
C SER A 540 21.03 -25.02 12.92
N SER A 541 21.22 -24.17 11.90
CA SER A 541 20.33 -24.03 10.75
C SER A 541 18.88 -23.75 11.11
N SER A 542 18.62 -22.63 11.81
CA SER A 542 17.24 -22.22 12.12
C SER A 542 16.39 -22.09 10.85
N LEU A 543 15.06 -22.24 10.96
CA LEU A 543 14.15 -22.10 9.82
C LEU A 543 14.38 -20.78 9.07
N PHE A 544 14.49 -19.66 9.80
CA PHE A 544 14.71 -18.34 9.21
C PHE A 544 16.08 -18.24 8.53
N TRP A 545 17.11 -18.89 9.06
CA TRP A 545 18.39 -18.98 8.35
C TRP A 545 18.26 -19.78 7.06
N GLN A 546 17.60 -20.94 7.10
CA GLN A 546 17.32 -21.73 5.90
C GLN A 546 16.55 -20.91 4.86
N ILE A 547 15.57 -20.11 5.27
CA ILE A 547 14.82 -19.21 4.39
C ILE A 547 15.73 -18.15 3.78
N ALA A 548 16.58 -17.48 4.56
CA ALA A 548 17.56 -16.53 4.03
C ALA A 548 18.50 -17.19 2.99
N ARG A 549 18.86 -18.46 3.19
CA ARG A 549 19.64 -19.23 2.20
C ARG A 549 18.87 -19.48 0.90
N VAL A 550 17.59 -19.83 0.98
CA VAL A 550 16.73 -20.05 -0.20
C VAL A 550 16.40 -18.74 -0.90
N HIS A 551 16.18 -17.67 -0.15
CA HIS A 551 15.94 -16.33 -0.66
C HIS A 551 17.10 -15.86 -1.55
N ASN A 552 18.34 -15.99 -1.08
CA ASN A 552 19.54 -15.64 -1.83
C ASN A 552 19.81 -16.56 -3.05
N LEU A 553 19.32 -17.80 -3.01
CA LEU A 553 19.61 -18.83 -4.03
C LEU A 553 19.23 -18.36 -5.42
N ARG A 554 18.12 -17.64 -5.59
CA ARG A 554 17.66 -17.16 -6.90
C ARG A 554 18.74 -16.31 -7.57
N TYR A 555 19.34 -15.37 -6.84
CA TYR A 555 20.42 -14.53 -7.34
C TYR A 555 21.68 -15.36 -7.65
N VAL A 556 22.07 -16.25 -6.74
CA VAL A 556 23.25 -17.11 -6.95
C VAL A 556 23.10 -17.95 -8.22
N LEU A 557 21.92 -18.53 -8.43
CA LEU A 557 21.64 -19.35 -9.59
C LEU A 557 21.49 -18.53 -10.88
N SER A 558 20.82 -17.38 -10.87
CA SER A 558 20.60 -16.60 -12.09
C SER A 558 21.83 -15.79 -12.53
N GLU A 559 22.53 -15.16 -11.57
CA GLU A 559 23.56 -14.16 -11.86
C GLU A 559 24.98 -14.68 -11.68
N VAL A 560 25.21 -15.60 -10.73
CA VAL A 560 26.56 -16.03 -10.37
C VAL A 560 26.92 -17.35 -11.06
N LEU A 561 26.17 -18.42 -10.81
CA LEU A 561 26.51 -19.79 -11.18
C LEU A 561 25.87 -20.25 -12.50
N LYS A 562 26.05 -19.48 -13.58
CA LYS A 562 25.33 -19.64 -14.87
C LYS A 562 25.44 -21.01 -15.57
N ARG A 563 26.32 -21.92 -15.12
CA ARG A 563 26.47 -23.28 -15.68
C ARG A 563 25.60 -24.28 -14.90
N PRO A 564 24.78 -25.10 -15.56
CA PRO A 564 23.94 -26.09 -14.89
C PRO A 564 24.68 -27.04 -13.94
N GLN A 565 25.91 -27.43 -14.29
CA GLN A 565 26.72 -28.32 -13.44
C GLN A 565 27.16 -27.65 -12.13
N ASP A 566 27.56 -26.38 -12.18
CA ASP A 566 27.94 -25.62 -10.98
C ASP A 566 26.72 -25.39 -10.07
N ALA A 567 25.58 -25.07 -10.67
CA ALA A 567 24.32 -24.94 -9.97
C ALA A 567 23.93 -26.24 -9.25
N GLU A 568 24.08 -27.41 -9.90
CA GLU A 568 23.79 -28.71 -9.28
C GLU A 568 24.70 -29.01 -8.08
N ILE A 569 26.01 -28.75 -8.21
CA ILE A 569 26.95 -28.93 -7.10
C ILE A 569 26.58 -28.03 -5.92
N PHE A 570 26.29 -26.76 -6.20
CA PHE A 570 25.91 -25.80 -5.15
C PHE A 570 24.61 -26.18 -4.46
N VAL A 571 23.57 -26.53 -5.22
CA VAL A 571 22.27 -26.95 -4.68
C VAL A 571 22.41 -28.23 -3.86
N SER A 572 23.14 -29.23 -4.35
CA SER A 572 23.40 -30.47 -3.61
C SER A 572 24.15 -30.24 -2.29
N GLN A 573 25.02 -29.22 -2.23
CA GLN A 573 25.64 -28.82 -0.96
C GLN A 573 24.66 -28.07 -0.05
N LEU A 574 23.85 -27.16 -0.60
CA LEU A 574 22.86 -26.40 0.15
C LEU A 574 21.81 -27.29 0.81
N GLU A 575 21.37 -28.36 0.16
CA GLU A 575 20.40 -29.32 0.71
C GLU A 575 20.91 -30.08 1.94
N LYS A 576 22.21 -30.06 2.22
CA LYS A 576 22.77 -30.64 3.46
C LYS A 576 22.46 -29.78 4.68
N THR A 577 22.25 -28.48 4.50
CA THR A 577 21.95 -27.53 5.58
C THR A 577 20.50 -27.05 5.57
N VAL A 578 19.85 -27.00 4.40
CA VAL A 578 18.41 -26.77 4.26
C VAL A 578 17.67 -28.09 4.44
N SER A 579 17.20 -28.34 5.66
CA SER A 579 16.56 -29.60 6.06
C SER A 579 15.04 -29.57 5.95
N HIS A 580 14.41 -28.39 5.96
CA HIS A 580 12.96 -28.28 5.94
C HIS A 580 12.36 -28.82 4.62
N PRO A 581 11.39 -29.77 4.65
CA PRO A 581 10.90 -30.44 3.44
C PRO A 581 10.37 -29.48 2.35
N TYR A 582 9.58 -28.49 2.75
CA TYR A 582 9.06 -27.48 1.82
C TYR A 582 10.18 -26.65 1.18
N LEU A 583 11.22 -26.29 1.95
CA LEU A 583 12.33 -25.48 1.44
C LEU A 583 13.19 -26.30 0.47
N ARG A 584 13.43 -27.59 0.76
CA ARG A 584 14.12 -28.49 -0.17
C ARG A 584 13.38 -28.63 -1.50
N ALA A 585 12.05 -28.82 -1.45
CA ALA A 585 11.23 -28.85 -2.65
C ALA A 585 11.31 -27.51 -3.42
N THR A 586 11.23 -26.38 -2.70
CA THR A 586 11.35 -25.04 -3.27
C THR A 586 12.71 -24.80 -3.95
N VAL A 587 13.80 -25.23 -3.33
CA VAL A 587 15.17 -25.16 -3.89
C VAL A 587 15.26 -25.91 -5.21
N ARG A 588 14.75 -27.15 -5.26
CA ARG A 588 14.78 -27.98 -6.48
C ARG A 588 13.89 -27.43 -7.59
N GLU A 589 12.70 -26.93 -7.26
CA GLU A 589 11.82 -26.30 -8.26
C GLU A 589 12.41 -24.99 -8.80
N MET A 590 13.05 -24.19 -7.94
CA MET A 590 13.76 -22.97 -8.36
C MET A 590 14.91 -23.30 -9.31
N GLN A 591 15.73 -24.30 -8.99
CA GLN A 591 16.81 -24.75 -9.85
C GLN A 591 16.27 -25.19 -11.22
N LYS A 592 15.22 -26.02 -11.24
CA LYS A 592 14.57 -26.48 -12.48
C LYS A 592 14.02 -25.33 -13.31
N THR A 593 13.43 -24.33 -12.67
CA THR A 593 12.87 -23.14 -13.32
C THR A 593 13.96 -22.27 -13.95
N LEU A 594 15.11 -22.12 -13.28
CA LEU A 594 16.22 -21.28 -13.75
C LEU A 594 17.12 -22.00 -14.77
N TYR A 595 17.11 -23.34 -14.78
CA TYR A 595 17.89 -24.18 -15.69
C TYR A 595 17.00 -25.14 -16.50
N PRO A 596 16.08 -24.62 -17.33
CA PRO A 596 15.24 -25.46 -18.17
C PRO A 596 16.08 -26.18 -19.25
N VAL A 597 15.62 -27.37 -19.68
CA VAL A 597 16.26 -28.16 -20.75
C VAL A 597 16.39 -27.36 -22.04
N THR A 598 15.43 -26.49 -22.34
CA THR A 598 15.47 -25.52 -23.45
C THR A 598 15.46 -24.11 -22.89
N LYS A 599 16.55 -23.37 -23.06
CA LYS A 599 16.64 -21.98 -22.59
C LYS A 599 15.93 -21.04 -23.56
N GLN A 600 14.76 -20.55 -23.17
CA GLN A 600 14.13 -19.42 -23.86
C GLN A 600 14.92 -18.15 -23.58
N THR A 601 15.22 -17.36 -24.62
CA THR A 601 15.91 -16.08 -24.48
C THR A 601 14.94 -14.92 -24.27
N SER A 602 13.68 -15.11 -24.64
CA SER A 602 12.60 -14.15 -24.44
C SER A 602 11.24 -14.85 -24.26
N TYR A 603 10.25 -14.11 -23.75
CA TYR A 603 8.89 -14.59 -23.54
C TYR A 603 7.85 -13.58 -24.04
N ARG A 604 6.64 -14.07 -24.35
CA ARG A 604 5.51 -13.22 -24.71
C ARG A 604 4.76 -12.82 -23.44
N LEU A 605 4.39 -11.54 -23.35
CA LEU A 605 3.53 -11.06 -22.27
C LEU A 605 2.16 -11.74 -22.32
N PRO A 606 1.53 -12.01 -21.16
CA PRO A 606 0.16 -12.53 -21.12
C PRO A 606 -0.82 -11.50 -21.70
N GLU A 607 -1.93 -11.94 -22.29
CA GLU A 607 -2.97 -11.01 -22.75
C GLU A 607 -3.71 -10.38 -21.55
N GLY A 608 -4.13 -9.13 -21.69
CA GLY A 608 -4.90 -8.41 -20.66
C GLY A 608 -4.59 -6.92 -20.59
N LYS A 609 -5.33 -6.22 -19.73
CA LYS A 609 -5.30 -4.75 -19.59
C LYS A 609 -3.88 -4.19 -19.40
N ALA A 610 -3.07 -4.82 -18.56
CA ALA A 610 -1.69 -4.39 -18.33
C ALA A 610 -0.83 -4.44 -19.60
N THR A 611 -0.93 -5.53 -20.36
CA THR A 611 -0.21 -5.72 -21.62
C THR A 611 -0.69 -4.75 -22.69
N ASP A 612 -1.98 -4.44 -22.74
CA ASP A 612 -2.53 -3.45 -23.67
C ASP A 612 -1.98 -2.04 -23.39
N ILE A 613 -1.92 -1.65 -22.12
CA ILE A 613 -1.28 -0.40 -21.67
C ILE A 613 0.18 -0.37 -22.13
N PHE A 614 0.95 -1.43 -21.85
CA PHE A 614 2.37 -1.48 -22.21
C PHE A 614 2.59 -1.48 -23.73
N ARG A 615 1.81 -2.25 -24.50
CA ARG A 615 1.86 -2.28 -25.97
C ARG A 615 1.62 -0.90 -26.58
N ARG A 616 0.67 -0.13 -26.04
CA ARG A 616 0.42 1.26 -26.48
C ARG A 616 1.65 2.16 -26.26
N ILE A 617 2.35 2.00 -25.14
CA ILE A 617 3.57 2.77 -24.83
C ILE A 617 4.69 2.46 -25.82
N ILE A 618 4.89 1.17 -26.17
CA ILE A 618 6.01 0.74 -27.01
C ILE A 618 5.72 0.75 -28.52
N ALA A 619 4.44 0.86 -28.93
CA ALA A 619 4.02 0.83 -30.34
C ALA A 619 4.79 1.81 -31.26
N PRO A 620 5.11 3.05 -30.84
CA PRO A 620 5.90 3.98 -31.67
C PRO A 620 7.31 3.48 -32.00
N TYR A 621 7.82 2.46 -31.28
CA TYR A 621 9.18 1.93 -31.40
C TYR A 621 9.20 0.49 -31.93
N ALA A 622 8.13 0.04 -32.59
CA ALA A 622 8.04 -1.29 -33.18
C ALA A 622 9.25 -1.62 -34.07
N GLY A 623 9.78 -2.85 -33.95
CA GLY A 623 10.96 -3.30 -34.69
C GLY A 623 12.31 -2.90 -34.08
N LYS A 624 12.33 -2.13 -32.98
CA LYS A 624 13.54 -1.81 -32.21
C LYS A 624 13.66 -2.70 -30.97
N VAL A 625 14.90 -2.87 -30.48
CA VAL A 625 15.13 -3.32 -29.11
C VAL A 625 14.94 -2.13 -28.16
N LEU A 626 14.21 -2.30 -27.07
CA LEU A 626 13.95 -1.22 -26.11
C LEU A 626 14.60 -1.55 -24.77
N PHE A 627 15.28 -0.58 -24.17
CA PHE A 627 15.62 -0.62 -22.74
C PHE A 627 14.61 0.25 -22.00
N VAL A 628 13.70 -0.39 -21.28
CA VAL A 628 12.64 0.25 -20.49
C VAL A 628 13.11 0.39 -19.05
N ASP A 629 13.13 1.62 -18.54
CA ASP A 629 13.50 1.99 -17.18
C ASP A 629 12.26 2.50 -16.43
N PHE A 630 11.81 1.72 -15.43
CA PHE A 630 10.78 2.13 -14.49
C PHE A 630 11.43 2.88 -13.33
N TRP A 631 11.13 4.17 -13.22
CA TRP A 631 11.83 5.12 -12.36
C TRP A 631 10.89 6.11 -11.68
N ALA A 632 11.42 6.92 -10.76
CA ALA A 632 10.72 8.06 -10.18
C ALA A 632 11.66 9.20 -9.78
N THR A 633 11.16 10.44 -9.77
CA THR A 633 11.90 11.62 -9.29
C THR A 633 12.23 11.54 -7.79
N THR A 634 11.41 10.80 -7.04
CA THR A 634 11.58 10.51 -5.61
C THR A 634 12.55 9.35 -5.35
N CYS A 635 12.93 8.58 -6.37
CA CYS A 635 13.85 7.45 -6.26
C CYS A 635 15.31 7.88 -6.47
N ALA A 636 16.09 7.98 -5.40
CA ALA A 636 17.50 8.38 -5.48
C ALA A 636 18.37 7.43 -6.33
N PRO A 637 18.30 6.08 -6.20
CA PRO A 637 19.07 5.17 -7.05
C PRO A 637 18.70 5.27 -8.53
N CYS A 638 17.42 5.44 -8.85
CA CYS A 638 16.95 5.63 -10.23
C CYS A 638 17.60 6.87 -10.86
N ARG A 639 17.59 8.01 -10.14
CA ARG A 639 18.21 9.26 -10.62
C ARG A 639 19.72 9.10 -10.83
N GLN A 640 20.41 8.35 -9.97
CA GLN A 640 21.83 8.06 -10.14
C GLN A 640 22.10 7.22 -11.39
N GLY A 641 21.30 6.17 -11.64
CA GLY A 641 21.39 5.33 -12.84
C GLY A 641 21.14 6.11 -14.13
N ILE A 642 20.12 6.97 -14.14
CA ILE A 642 19.81 7.85 -15.29
C ILE A 642 20.97 8.82 -15.56
N GLN A 643 21.56 9.43 -14.53
CA GLN A 643 22.67 10.36 -14.72
C GLN A 643 23.95 9.64 -15.18
N ALA A 644 24.23 8.45 -14.64
CA ALA A 644 25.40 7.66 -15.01
C ALA A 644 25.38 7.19 -16.48
N THR A 645 24.19 6.99 -17.05
CA THR A 645 24.02 6.52 -18.44
C THR A 645 23.97 7.64 -19.48
N ALA A 646 24.19 8.91 -19.12
CA ALA A 646 24.05 10.06 -20.02
C ALA A 646 24.91 9.95 -21.31
N LYS A 647 26.18 9.55 -21.20
CA LYS A 647 27.06 9.38 -22.36
C LYS A 647 26.60 8.24 -23.28
N LEU A 648 26.12 7.15 -22.69
CA LEU A 648 25.63 6.00 -23.46
C LEU A 648 24.35 6.36 -24.23
N ARG A 649 23.46 7.15 -23.63
CA ARG A 649 22.28 7.68 -24.34
C ARG A 649 22.65 8.55 -25.53
N GLU A 650 23.64 9.42 -25.37
CA GLU A 650 24.13 10.25 -26.47
C GLU A 650 24.67 9.42 -27.64
N GLN A 651 25.47 8.37 -27.34
CA GLN A 651 26.03 7.46 -28.35
C GLN A 651 24.95 6.70 -29.14
N TYR A 652 23.88 6.28 -28.46
CA TYR A 652 22.80 5.48 -29.07
C TYR A 652 21.60 6.33 -29.48
N ARG A 653 21.71 7.66 -29.43
CA ARG A 653 20.64 8.57 -29.83
C ARG A 653 20.32 8.35 -31.30
N ASN A 654 19.03 8.20 -31.62
CA ASN A 654 18.54 7.93 -32.97
C ASN A 654 19.04 6.62 -33.59
N HIS A 655 19.59 5.68 -32.81
CA HIS A 655 20.01 4.38 -33.34
C HIS A 655 18.83 3.67 -34.05
N PRO A 656 19.01 3.12 -35.26
CA PRO A 656 17.90 2.59 -36.05
C PRO A 656 17.26 1.34 -35.43
N GLY A 657 18.02 0.58 -34.64
CA GLY A 657 17.57 -0.67 -34.02
C GLY A 657 17.38 -0.64 -32.51
N PHE A 658 17.54 0.50 -31.84
CA PHE A 658 17.52 0.61 -30.38
C PHE A 658 16.86 1.91 -29.87
N GLN A 659 16.25 1.87 -28.69
CA GLN A 659 15.64 3.04 -28.03
C GLN A 659 15.63 2.88 -26.51
N PHE A 660 15.95 3.97 -25.78
CA PHE A 660 15.68 4.08 -24.34
C PHE A 660 14.24 4.54 -24.10
N VAL A 661 13.54 3.91 -23.15
CA VAL A 661 12.18 4.25 -22.75
C VAL A 661 12.13 4.42 -21.24
N TYR A 662 11.61 5.55 -20.76
CA TYR A 662 11.55 5.91 -19.35
C TYR A 662 10.10 6.00 -18.91
N ILE A 663 9.68 5.18 -17.95
CA ILE A 663 8.30 5.10 -17.47
C ILE A 663 8.27 5.46 -15.97
N THR A 664 7.38 6.38 -15.60
CA THR A 664 7.13 6.76 -14.20
C THR A 664 5.64 6.95 -13.95
N SER A 665 5.24 7.07 -12.69
CA SER A 665 3.86 7.37 -12.29
C SER A 665 3.64 8.85 -11.95
N GLU A 666 2.38 9.29 -12.03
CA GLU A 666 2.02 10.64 -11.58
C GLU A 666 2.23 10.86 -10.08
N ALA A 667 2.02 9.80 -9.28
CA ALA A 667 2.13 9.84 -7.83
C ALA A 667 3.60 9.90 -7.35
N GLU A 668 4.49 9.11 -7.96
CA GLU A 668 5.91 9.07 -7.56
C GLU A 668 6.76 10.15 -8.27
N SER A 669 6.21 10.77 -9.32
CA SER A 669 6.80 11.90 -10.05
C SER A 669 5.78 13.02 -10.31
N PRO A 670 5.57 13.91 -9.33
CA PRO A 670 4.69 15.07 -9.47
C PRO A 670 5.09 15.94 -10.68
N GLU A 671 4.11 16.49 -11.38
CA GLU A 671 4.25 17.12 -12.71
C GLU A 671 5.45 18.09 -12.78
N LYS A 672 5.55 19.04 -11.85
CA LYS A 672 6.65 20.00 -11.82
C LYS A 672 8.02 19.34 -11.68
N ALA A 673 8.16 18.39 -10.74
CA ALA A 673 9.41 17.68 -10.52
C ALA A 673 9.78 16.81 -11.72
N TYR A 674 8.78 16.19 -12.37
CA TYR A 674 8.95 15.41 -13.59
C TYR A 674 9.45 16.28 -14.74
N ALA A 675 8.76 17.39 -15.03
CA ALA A 675 9.10 18.29 -16.14
C ALA A 675 10.51 18.87 -15.99
N GLU A 676 10.86 19.35 -14.80
CA GLU A 676 12.21 19.86 -14.49
C GLU A 676 13.29 18.78 -14.66
N TYR A 677 13.01 17.55 -14.19
CA TYR A 677 13.98 16.46 -14.27
C TYR A 677 14.18 15.97 -15.70
N VAL A 678 13.10 15.82 -16.48
CA VAL A 678 13.14 15.38 -17.88
C VAL A 678 13.90 16.38 -18.73
N GLU A 679 13.58 17.67 -18.63
CA GLU A 679 14.28 18.72 -19.40
C GLU A 679 15.78 18.74 -19.11
N LYS A 680 16.18 18.45 -17.87
CA LYS A 680 17.59 18.47 -17.46
C LYS A 680 18.37 17.19 -17.82
N HIS A 681 17.74 16.02 -17.71
CA HIS A 681 18.47 14.73 -17.71
C HIS A 681 18.03 13.72 -18.77
N LEU A 682 16.82 13.89 -19.33
CA LEU A 682 16.19 12.96 -20.27
C LEU A 682 15.66 13.66 -21.54
N LYS A 683 16.13 14.88 -21.81
CA LYS A 683 15.68 15.65 -22.97
C LYS A 683 15.94 14.90 -24.28
N GLY A 684 14.87 14.68 -25.04
CA GLY A 684 14.89 13.95 -26.30
C GLY A 684 14.75 12.42 -26.17
N GLU A 685 14.65 11.90 -24.95
CA GLU A 685 14.34 10.49 -24.71
C GLU A 685 12.84 10.23 -24.71
N ALA A 686 12.44 8.97 -24.89
CA ALA A 686 11.05 8.56 -24.78
C ALA A 686 10.63 8.49 -23.32
N CYS A 687 9.90 9.49 -22.83
CA CYS A 687 9.45 9.56 -21.44
C CYS A 687 7.92 9.50 -21.34
N PHE A 688 7.43 8.65 -20.44
CA PHE A 688 5.99 8.44 -20.20
C PHE A 688 5.69 8.63 -18.71
N ARG A 689 4.79 9.56 -18.40
CA ARG A 689 4.22 9.77 -17.06
C ARG A 689 2.83 9.15 -17.05
N LEU A 690 2.72 7.96 -16.48
CA LEU A 690 1.49 7.16 -16.46
C LEU A 690 0.62 7.53 -15.27
N THR A 691 -0.71 7.40 -15.43
CA THR A 691 -1.62 7.44 -14.29
C THR A 691 -1.23 6.40 -13.23
N ASP A 692 -1.58 6.65 -11.97
CA ASP A 692 -1.25 5.73 -10.88
C ASP A 692 -1.75 4.30 -11.13
N THR A 693 -2.97 4.15 -11.65
CA THR A 693 -3.53 2.84 -12.03
C THR A 693 -2.75 2.16 -13.15
N GLU A 694 -2.41 2.87 -14.23
CA GLU A 694 -1.62 2.29 -15.32
C GLU A 694 -0.26 1.80 -14.83
N TYR A 695 0.37 2.56 -13.93
CA TYR A 695 1.65 2.17 -13.35
C TYR A 695 1.54 0.97 -12.40
N LYS A 696 0.47 0.86 -11.60
CA LYS A 696 0.17 -0.37 -10.82
C LYS A 696 0.06 -1.60 -11.73
N TYR A 697 -0.55 -1.46 -12.91
CA TYR A 697 -0.57 -2.55 -13.90
C TYR A 697 0.81 -2.87 -14.48
N MET A 698 1.71 -1.89 -14.62
CA MET A 698 3.11 -2.17 -14.99
C MET A 698 3.83 -2.98 -13.91
N ARG A 699 3.60 -2.62 -12.63
CA ARG A 699 4.14 -3.36 -11.47
C ARG A 699 3.69 -4.81 -11.46
N GLU A 700 2.40 -5.06 -11.70
CA GLU A 700 1.84 -6.42 -11.80
C GLU A 700 2.43 -7.18 -13.00
N LEU A 701 2.45 -6.57 -14.19
CA LEU A 701 2.90 -7.21 -15.43
C LEU A 701 4.37 -7.66 -15.38
N PHE A 702 5.24 -6.80 -14.83
CA PHE A 702 6.68 -7.06 -14.75
C PHE A 702 7.13 -7.54 -13.36
N GLN A 703 6.18 -7.74 -12.45
CA GLN A 703 6.37 -8.32 -11.12
C GLN A 703 7.43 -7.60 -10.30
N PHE A 704 7.22 -6.30 -10.01
CA PHE A 704 8.14 -5.50 -9.19
C PHE A 704 7.43 -4.62 -8.14
N ASN A 705 7.87 -4.73 -6.88
CA ASN A 705 7.46 -3.83 -5.80
C ASN A 705 8.41 -2.63 -5.66
N GLY A 706 9.70 -2.80 -5.98
CA GLY A 706 10.72 -1.75 -5.88
C GLY A 706 11.20 -1.20 -7.22
N ILE A 707 11.71 0.04 -7.20
CA ILE A 707 12.42 0.69 -8.33
C ILE A 707 13.85 1.09 -7.91
N PRO A 708 14.82 1.15 -8.84
CA PRO A 708 14.69 1.01 -10.30
C PRO A 708 14.37 -0.41 -10.74
N HIS A 709 13.57 -0.55 -11.79
CA HIS A 709 13.30 -1.82 -12.46
C HIS A 709 13.49 -1.67 -13.96
N TYR A 710 14.09 -2.67 -14.60
CA TYR A 710 14.47 -2.59 -16.01
C TYR A 710 13.92 -3.77 -16.79
N VAL A 711 13.46 -3.50 -18.01
CA VAL A 711 12.92 -4.49 -18.94
C VAL A 711 13.54 -4.27 -20.31
N VAL A 712 13.97 -5.36 -20.96
CA VAL A 712 14.42 -5.31 -22.35
C VAL A 712 13.35 -5.89 -23.25
N VAL A 713 12.86 -5.10 -24.19
CA VAL A 713 11.91 -5.52 -25.23
C VAL A 713 12.68 -5.85 -26.50
N GLU A 714 12.42 -7.02 -27.08
CA GLU A 714 12.99 -7.45 -28.35
C GLU A 714 12.23 -6.84 -29.54
N LYS A 715 12.85 -6.89 -30.74
CA LYS A 715 12.28 -6.29 -31.96
C LYS A 715 10.88 -6.78 -32.32
N ASP A 716 10.56 -8.01 -31.93
CA ASP A 716 9.27 -8.65 -32.16
C ASP A 716 8.24 -8.36 -31.06
N GLY A 717 8.59 -7.55 -30.05
CA GLY A 717 7.77 -7.21 -28.90
C GLY A 717 7.78 -8.25 -27.76
N SER A 718 8.58 -9.31 -27.85
CA SER A 718 8.81 -10.22 -26.71
C SER A 718 9.75 -9.60 -25.67
N ILE A 719 9.70 -10.09 -24.43
CA ILE A 719 10.51 -9.59 -23.32
C ILE A 719 11.72 -10.49 -23.14
N SER A 720 12.92 -9.90 -23.12
CA SER A 720 14.15 -10.63 -22.88
C SER A 720 14.20 -11.21 -21.47
N THR A 721 14.75 -12.41 -21.36
CA THR A 721 15.08 -13.05 -20.08
C THR A 721 16.43 -12.61 -19.52
N GLU A 722 17.22 -11.85 -20.29
CA GLU A 722 18.51 -11.33 -19.85
C GLU A 722 18.31 -10.20 -18.83
N GLN A 723 18.96 -10.32 -17.67
CA GLN A 723 18.91 -9.29 -16.63
C GLN A 723 19.87 -8.15 -17.00
N VAL A 724 19.30 -7.09 -17.57
CA VAL A 724 20.05 -5.90 -17.99
C VAL A 724 19.65 -4.73 -17.10
N GLY A 725 20.64 -4.06 -16.52
CA GLY A 725 20.47 -2.83 -15.76
C GLY A 725 21.53 -1.81 -16.13
N THR A 726 21.47 -0.63 -15.54
CA THR A 726 22.39 0.48 -15.85
C THR A 726 23.88 0.12 -15.70
N HIS A 727 24.22 -0.82 -14.83
CA HIS A 727 25.60 -1.24 -14.57
C HIS A 727 26.21 -2.16 -15.66
N ASN A 728 25.39 -2.89 -16.43
CA ASN A 728 25.86 -3.80 -17.49
C ASN A 728 25.31 -3.45 -18.89
N LEU A 729 24.52 -2.36 -19.00
CA LEU A 729 23.86 -1.96 -20.23
C LEU A 729 24.85 -1.66 -21.38
N ALA A 730 25.99 -1.03 -21.09
CA ALA A 730 26.99 -0.73 -22.11
C ALA A 730 27.54 -2.00 -22.78
N ASP A 731 27.86 -3.02 -21.97
CA ASP A 731 28.35 -4.31 -22.45
C ASP A 731 27.27 -5.05 -23.24
N PHE A 732 26.02 -5.01 -22.76
CA PHE A 732 24.88 -5.58 -23.46
C PHE A 732 24.71 -4.95 -24.86
N LEU A 733 24.72 -3.62 -24.95
CA LEU A 733 24.57 -2.92 -26.22
C LEU A 733 25.74 -3.19 -27.18
N LYS A 734 26.98 -3.16 -26.68
CA LYS A 734 28.18 -3.49 -27.46
C LYS A 734 28.10 -4.92 -28.02
N LYS A 735 27.64 -5.88 -27.23
CA LYS A 735 27.44 -7.27 -27.68
C LYS A 735 26.32 -7.38 -28.72
N ARG A 736 25.26 -6.57 -28.59
CA ARG A 736 24.06 -6.64 -29.45
C ARG A 736 24.23 -5.92 -30.79
N PHE A 737 24.96 -4.80 -30.80
CA PHE A 737 25.03 -3.89 -31.95
C PHE A 737 26.46 -3.61 -32.43
N GLY A 738 27.49 -4.07 -31.72
CA GLY A 738 28.89 -3.71 -32.00
C GLY A 738 29.29 -2.36 -31.38
N ASP A 739 30.46 -1.85 -31.76
CA ASP A 739 30.85 -0.49 -31.38
C ASP A 739 30.00 0.52 -32.18
N SER A 740 29.26 1.38 -31.49
CA SER A 740 28.49 2.45 -32.12
C SER A 740 29.47 3.46 -32.75
N HIS A 741 29.46 3.58 -34.08
CA HIS A 741 30.26 4.54 -34.85
C HIS A 741 29.69 5.96 -34.81
#